data_AF-A0A8H8N7H8-F1
#
_entry.id   AF-A0A8H8N7H8-F1
#
_cell.length_a   1.000
_cell.length_b   1.000
_cell.length_c   1.000
_cell.angle_alpha   90.00
_cell.angle_beta   90.00
_cell.angle_gamma   90.00
#
_symmetry.space_group_name_H-M   'P 1'
#
loop_
_entity.id
_entity.type
_entity.pdbx_description
1 polymer ?
#
loop_
_entity_poly.entity_id
_entity_poly.type
_entity_poly.pdbx_seq_one_letter_code
_entity_poly.pdbx_strand_id
1 'polypeptide(L)'
;MIKDFDLEIGHLPPSTPLETSAAVVCTAKTRVVKEPAGCLRVLIGTCYAPTCTPPFFDPATTANAVVRKDASSPLPTSAVDEKHYLTSRPLAWTTLFFVPLPFVRRRLRVALPLPERIRGAASSSLGRYFIITILVFTSLLGYTLLRRLVHTDRDWSQPFTRPSTLVFEQSELKKIWEWEIASGHYPSTRSIPSVIELTKPPQNPSVPAARWINNELKAHGQEVTYSIGTGFPRRYPTIKRQGPNYPPRPPPGAIADLDIIMDRCEFSTNKYVRDCLEFMRVGTGLDGDDRVRRTNLDQYNYIFVEEETDNTASAPQKSLPVPSQKPKLVLNRQGRIEPPLVLSPARPPQMFNGTCDPDYPRIYHMYWAGPFTDKPYVALLSYLFTQNLGLDSSTPSAGCRPQFWMWINPAPTALMPKPTAEHDMFEDLKTSPWASPFLHPRFADVVKFKLWNTTQRLDSITELKDEWRTYKDELFNSGGYVYKVKAEVPANRTETSQGSDSEQKSKISTIVSDLARFVLCHKFGGIYLDADTILLRDWEELWGWRGAFAYRWSYHETYNTAVLRLNRDSAIGSFLFRTALHNKLDFHPMTVWKYMQDAYLEGLLLRLPDALFDSTWLHWEGYQRDRPPFPSFTDFKHFFKPPAVDGAAPSALGFRGFFSGAMSYHYHNCWKMPFDPARNYPELGPRFAIGEMRAKEMLREQSLGDEDDTNQEREKPDDEVDLSWSTVMKRTFEAYIRGERPNMYGEWIRW
;
A
#
# COMPACT_ATOMS: atom_id res chain seq x y z
N MET A 1 33.21 59.13 -10.91
CA MET A 1 32.46 60.38 -11.19
C MET A 1 31.37 60.50 -10.16
N ILE A 2 31.26 61.68 -9.58
CA ILE A 2 30.48 62.07 -8.39
C ILE A 2 29.05 62.44 -8.79
N LYS A 3 28.08 62.14 -7.90
CA LYS A 3 26.94 62.98 -7.43
C LYS A 3 25.79 62.06 -6.99
N ASP A 4 25.53 61.87 -5.70
CA ASP A 4 24.87 62.78 -4.74
C ASP A 4 23.41 63.08 -5.10
N PHE A 5 22.49 62.63 -4.24
CA PHE A 5 21.33 63.41 -3.78
C PHE A 5 20.72 62.76 -2.52
N ASP A 6 20.98 63.40 -1.38
CA ASP A 6 20.21 63.32 -0.14
C ASP A 6 19.16 64.45 -0.12
N LEU A 7 18.04 64.22 0.58
CA LEU A 7 17.24 65.27 1.22
C LEU A 7 16.38 64.69 2.37
N GLU A 8 16.85 64.96 3.58
CA GLU A 8 16.16 65.04 4.89
C GLU A 8 15.07 66.15 4.91
N ILE A 9 14.15 66.39 5.86
CA ILE A 9 13.64 65.86 7.15
C ILE A 9 12.36 66.68 7.44
N GLY A 10 11.43 66.17 8.25
CA GLY A 10 10.45 67.00 8.98
C GLY A 10 9.88 66.29 10.22
N HIS A 11 10.19 66.79 11.41
CA HIS A 11 9.92 66.22 12.74
C HIS A 11 8.75 66.94 13.50
N LEU A 12 7.79 66.14 14.05
CA LEU A 12 7.24 66.12 15.44
C LEU A 12 6.51 67.36 16.09
N PRO A 13 5.79 67.29 17.27
CA PRO A 13 5.20 66.18 18.09
C PRO A 13 3.77 66.52 18.71
N PRO A 14 3.38 66.26 20.00
CA PRO A 14 2.34 65.28 20.41
C PRO A 14 1.20 65.81 21.35
N SER A 15 0.12 65.04 21.58
CA SER A 15 -0.66 65.08 22.86
C SER A 15 -1.74 63.99 22.97
N THR A 16 -1.89 63.45 24.18
CA THR A 16 -2.73 62.33 24.70
C THR A 16 -4.19 62.71 25.05
N PRO A 17 -4.95 61.98 25.90
CA PRO A 17 -5.89 60.88 25.60
C PRO A 17 -7.36 61.20 26.00
N LEU A 18 -8.37 60.38 25.63
CA LEU A 18 -9.64 60.30 26.39
C LEU A 18 -10.47 59.05 26.09
N GLU A 19 -11.11 58.59 27.17
CA GLU A 19 -11.91 57.38 27.39
C GLU A 19 -13.33 57.41 26.77
N THR A 20 -14.00 56.25 26.93
CA THR A 20 -15.44 55.99 27.09
C THR A 20 -16.31 55.66 25.87
N SER A 21 -16.53 54.34 25.74
CA SER A 21 -17.85 53.66 25.73
C SER A 21 -19.06 54.34 25.08
N ALA A 22 -19.62 53.73 24.03
CA ALA A 22 -21.06 53.67 23.80
C ALA A 22 -21.48 52.47 22.94
N ALA A 23 -22.46 51.75 23.49
CA ALA A 23 -23.27 50.64 23.01
C ALA A 23 -23.47 50.44 21.49
N VAL A 24 -23.30 49.17 21.11
CA VAL A 24 -23.84 48.53 19.90
C VAL A 24 -25.36 48.37 20.04
N VAL A 25 -26.11 49.02 19.16
CA VAL A 25 -27.53 48.72 18.92
C VAL A 25 -27.63 47.92 17.63
N CYS A 26 -27.87 46.62 17.74
CA CYS A 26 -28.31 45.79 16.62
C CYS A 26 -29.71 45.26 16.93
N THR A 27 -30.71 45.80 16.23
CA THR A 27 -32.10 45.35 16.26
C THR A 27 -32.24 44.04 15.48
N ALA A 28 -32.55 42.95 16.18
CA ALA A 28 -32.96 41.68 15.58
C ALA A 28 -34.48 41.68 15.33
N LYS A 29 -34.91 41.45 14.07
CA LYS A 29 -36.30 41.15 13.73
C LYS A 29 -36.54 39.64 13.85
N THR A 30 -37.25 39.25 14.91
CA THR A 30 -37.87 37.94 15.11
C THR A 30 -39.05 37.72 14.16
N ARG A 31 -39.10 36.56 13.50
CA ARG A 31 -40.30 36.04 12.82
C ARG A 31 -40.84 34.86 13.63
N VAL A 32 -42.13 34.98 13.99
CA VAL A 32 -42.90 34.09 14.86
C VAL A 32 -43.26 32.80 14.13
N VAL A 33 -42.98 31.64 14.76
CA VAL A 33 -43.52 30.32 14.41
C VAL A 33 -44.60 29.97 15.43
N LYS A 34 -45.77 29.53 14.94
CA LYS A 34 -46.88 28.98 15.73
C LYS A 34 -46.76 27.45 15.75
N GLU A 35 -46.67 26.88 16.94
CA GLU A 35 -47.05 25.49 17.23
C GLU A 35 -48.49 25.44 17.76
N PRO A 36 -49.09 24.23 17.82
CA PRO A 36 -49.72 23.86 19.08
C PRO A 36 -49.42 22.43 19.55
N ALA A 37 -49.11 22.35 20.86
CA ALA A 37 -49.47 21.34 21.86
C ALA A 37 -48.95 19.88 21.70
N GLY A 38 -48.42 19.20 22.71
CA GLY A 38 -48.28 19.51 24.14
C GLY A 38 -47.74 18.29 24.92
N CYS A 39 -47.41 18.54 26.20
CA CYS A 39 -47.10 17.59 27.29
C CYS A 39 -45.70 16.95 27.39
N LEU A 40 -44.79 17.73 27.99
CA LEU A 40 -44.09 17.48 29.27
C LEU A 40 -43.81 16.03 29.73
N ARG A 41 -42.52 15.70 29.91
CA ARG A 41 -41.96 15.29 31.21
C ARG A 41 -40.44 15.36 31.21
N VAL A 42 -39.91 15.86 32.32
CA VAL A 42 -38.50 16.13 32.61
C VAL A 42 -38.09 15.19 33.77
N LEU A 43 -36.81 14.79 33.76
CA LEU A 43 -35.93 14.33 34.86
C LEU A 43 -35.68 12.82 35.15
N ILE A 44 -34.37 12.52 35.05
CA ILE A 44 -33.49 11.73 35.96
C ILE A 44 -33.45 10.20 35.82
N GLY A 45 -32.30 9.71 35.33
CA GLY A 45 -31.31 9.01 36.18
C GLY A 45 -31.32 7.47 36.26
N THR A 46 -30.13 6.93 36.00
CA THR A 46 -29.50 5.71 36.57
C THR A 46 -29.70 4.33 35.92
N CYS A 47 -28.60 3.59 36.00
CA CYS A 47 -28.20 2.31 35.41
C CYS A 47 -29.05 1.09 35.79
N TYR A 48 -29.21 0.12 34.88
CA TYR A 48 -28.66 -1.26 34.93
C TYR A 48 -29.38 -2.15 33.92
N ALA A 49 -28.64 -3.08 33.29
CA ALA A 49 -29.20 -4.21 32.54
C ALA A 49 -29.90 -5.20 33.49
N PRO A 50 -30.88 -6.00 33.03
CA PRO A 50 -30.53 -7.39 32.69
C PRO A 50 -31.33 -8.05 31.55
N THR A 51 -30.88 -9.26 31.25
CA THR A 51 -31.23 -10.26 30.24
C THR A 51 -32.60 -10.96 30.39
N CYS A 52 -32.98 -11.68 29.30
CA CYS A 52 -33.77 -12.92 29.19
C CYS A 52 -35.22 -12.86 28.63
N THR A 53 -35.31 -13.29 27.35
CA THR A 53 -36.22 -14.28 26.70
C THR A 53 -37.76 -14.29 26.89
N PRO A 54 -38.52 -14.68 25.84
CA PRO A 54 -39.96 -14.41 25.73
C PRO A 54 -40.85 -15.61 26.12
N PRO A 55 -42.16 -15.38 26.40
CA PRO A 55 -43.14 -16.45 26.40
C PRO A 55 -44.05 -16.44 25.15
N PHE A 56 -44.35 -17.67 24.74
CA PHE A 56 -45.47 -18.09 23.90
C PHE A 56 -46.83 -17.67 24.49
N PHE A 57 -47.81 -17.42 23.61
CA PHE A 57 -49.23 -17.65 23.91
C PHE A 57 -49.95 -18.22 22.68
N ASP A 58 -50.85 -19.16 23.00
CA ASP A 58 -51.57 -20.14 22.18
C ASP A 58 -53.04 -19.62 21.93
N PRO A 59 -54.02 -20.40 21.40
CA PRO A 59 -54.80 -20.02 20.22
C PRO A 59 -56.32 -19.99 20.46
N ALA A 60 -57.10 -19.72 19.38
CA ALA A 60 -58.36 -20.38 18.99
C ALA A 60 -59.33 -19.40 18.30
N THR A 61 -59.90 -19.78 17.16
CA THR A 61 -61.37 -19.87 16.94
C THR A 61 -61.68 -20.71 15.69
N THR A 62 -62.75 -21.50 15.81
CA THR A 62 -63.32 -22.59 15.00
C THR A 62 -64.29 -22.17 13.87
N ALA A 63 -64.63 -23.17 13.01
CA ALA A 63 -65.89 -23.42 12.24
C ALA A 63 -65.64 -23.57 10.71
N ASN A 64 -66.22 -24.48 9.91
CA ASN A 64 -67.33 -25.44 10.05
C ASN A 64 -67.20 -26.57 8.99
N ALA A 65 -67.90 -27.68 9.22
CA ALA A 65 -67.85 -28.97 8.52
C ALA A 65 -68.80 -29.13 7.32
N VAL A 66 -68.54 -30.13 6.43
CA VAL A 66 -69.56 -30.99 5.75
C VAL A 66 -68.97 -32.39 5.48
N VAL A 67 -69.79 -33.43 5.71
CA VAL A 67 -69.51 -34.89 5.71
C VAL A 67 -70.27 -35.63 4.58
N ARG A 68 -69.70 -36.73 4.04
CA ARG A 68 -70.37 -37.99 3.55
C ARG A 68 -69.28 -39.07 3.28
N LYS A 69 -69.19 -40.19 4.03
CA LYS A 69 -69.87 -41.52 3.93
C LYS A 69 -69.60 -42.28 2.60
N ASP A 70 -69.20 -43.56 2.51
CA ASP A 70 -69.04 -44.70 3.44
C ASP A 70 -68.16 -45.83 2.81
N ALA A 71 -67.52 -46.64 3.68
CA ALA A 71 -67.19 -48.09 3.63
C ALA A 71 -66.29 -48.71 2.51
N SER A 72 -65.35 -49.66 2.72
CA SER A 72 -64.76 -50.33 3.90
C SER A 72 -63.62 -51.31 3.50
N SER A 73 -62.57 -51.39 4.34
CA SER A 73 -61.66 -52.52 4.62
C SER A 73 -60.39 -52.75 3.75
N PRO A 74 -59.26 -53.29 4.26
CA PRO A 74 -58.79 -53.45 5.65
C PRO A 74 -57.39 -52.82 5.83
N LEU A 75 -57.23 -51.75 6.63
CA LEU A 75 -55.89 -51.24 6.98
C LEU A 75 -55.85 -50.81 8.46
N PRO A 76 -54.73 -51.08 9.16
CA PRO A 76 -54.62 -50.88 10.60
C PRO A 76 -54.65 -49.40 10.98
N THR A 77 -55.38 -49.06 12.03
CA THR A 77 -55.77 -47.69 12.43
C THR A 77 -54.80 -47.00 13.39
N SER A 78 -53.50 -47.33 13.37
CA SER A 78 -52.51 -46.58 14.15
C SER A 78 -51.19 -46.40 13.39
N ALA A 79 -50.58 -45.21 13.51
CA ALA A 79 -49.29 -44.86 12.91
C ALA A 79 -48.12 -45.69 13.46
N VAL A 80 -48.33 -46.44 14.56
CA VAL A 80 -47.36 -47.36 15.14
C VAL A 80 -47.37 -48.69 14.39
N ASP A 81 -48.53 -49.15 13.92
CA ASP A 81 -48.67 -50.40 13.17
C ASP A 81 -48.20 -50.27 11.71
N GLU A 82 -48.39 -49.10 11.09
CA GLU A 82 -47.83 -48.78 9.77
C GLU A 82 -46.29 -48.77 9.79
N LYS A 83 -45.70 -48.28 10.88
CA LYS A 83 -44.25 -48.24 11.07
C LYS A 83 -43.67 -49.65 11.26
N HIS A 84 -44.37 -50.53 11.97
CA HIS A 84 -43.99 -51.94 12.12
C HIS A 84 -44.16 -52.76 10.82
N TYR A 85 -45.17 -52.45 10.00
CA TYR A 85 -45.39 -53.10 8.69
C TYR A 85 -44.33 -52.71 7.64
N LEU A 86 -43.78 -51.50 7.70
CA LEU A 86 -42.73 -51.03 6.78
C LEU A 86 -41.31 -51.48 7.15
N THR A 87 -41.06 -51.89 8.40
CA THR A 87 -39.74 -52.32 8.88
C THR A 87 -39.44 -53.82 8.69
N SER A 88 -40.43 -54.63 8.30
CA SER A 88 -40.31 -56.10 8.27
C SER A 88 -39.98 -56.71 6.90
N ARG A 89 -39.68 -55.91 5.86
CA ARG A 89 -39.17 -56.41 4.57
C ARG A 89 -37.64 -56.37 4.50
N PRO A 90 -36.98 -57.42 3.97
CA PRO A 90 -35.55 -57.35 3.67
C PRO A 90 -35.29 -56.29 2.59
N LEU A 91 -34.32 -55.41 2.85
CA LEU A 91 -33.89 -54.34 1.94
C LEU A 91 -33.33 -54.93 0.63
N ALA A 92 -34.13 -54.94 -0.42
CA ALA A 92 -33.64 -55.18 -1.78
C ALA A 92 -32.84 -53.95 -2.23
N TRP A 93 -31.53 -54.10 -2.37
CA TRP A 93 -30.62 -53.04 -2.82
C TRP A 93 -30.71 -52.76 -4.33
N THR A 94 -31.48 -53.56 -5.07
CA THR A 94 -31.73 -53.41 -6.50
C THR A 94 -33.20 -53.16 -6.79
N THR A 95 -33.45 -52.20 -7.69
CA THR A 95 -34.77 -51.82 -8.16
C THR A 95 -34.87 -52.10 -9.66
N LEU A 96 -35.91 -52.82 -10.08
CA LEU A 96 -36.16 -53.16 -11.49
C LEU A 96 -36.85 -52.00 -12.22
N PHE A 97 -36.27 -51.60 -13.34
CA PHE A 97 -36.84 -50.63 -14.29
C PHE A 97 -37.20 -51.32 -15.60
N PHE A 98 -38.34 -50.94 -16.17
CA PHE A 98 -38.80 -51.44 -17.47
C PHE A 98 -38.58 -50.36 -18.51
N VAL A 99 -37.53 -50.49 -19.32
CA VAL A 99 -37.24 -49.54 -20.38
C VAL A 99 -37.92 -50.02 -21.67
N PRO A 100 -38.81 -49.21 -22.29
CA PRO A 100 -39.38 -49.56 -23.58
C PRO A 100 -38.30 -49.46 -24.66
N LEU A 101 -38.17 -50.51 -25.48
CA LEU A 101 -37.32 -50.46 -26.66
C LEU A 101 -38.13 -49.91 -27.84
N PRO A 102 -37.59 -48.99 -28.65
CA PRO A 102 -38.30 -48.51 -29.83
C PRO A 102 -38.56 -49.67 -30.80
N PHE A 103 -39.78 -49.73 -31.34
CA PHE A 103 -40.24 -50.67 -32.38
C PHE A 103 -40.39 -52.15 -32.00
N VAL A 104 -40.32 -52.51 -30.71
CA VAL A 104 -40.69 -53.87 -30.24
C VAL A 104 -41.62 -53.77 -29.03
N ARG A 105 -42.68 -54.60 -28.98
CA ARG A 105 -43.64 -54.62 -27.84
C ARG A 105 -43.08 -55.22 -26.54
N ARG A 106 -41.81 -55.61 -26.48
CA ARG A 106 -41.16 -56.14 -25.26
C ARG A 106 -40.39 -55.04 -24.53
N ARG A 107 -40.52 -54.99 -23.21
CA ARG A 107 -39.79 -54.06 -22.33
C ARG A 107 -38.57 -54.75 -21.75
N LEU A 108 -37.42 -54.08 -21.81
CA LEU A 108 -36.18 -54.57 -21.22
C LEU A 108 -36.21 -54.34 -19.70
N ARG A 109 -35.93 -55.40 -18.93
CA ARG A 109 -35.79 -55.31 -17.47
C ARG A 109 -34.35 -54.99 -17.12
N VAL A 110 -34.11 -53.82 -16.53
CA VAL A 110 -32.80 -53.39 -16.05
C VAL A 110 -32.86 -53.24 -14.54
N ALA A 111 -32.05 -54.01 -13.81
CA ALA A 111 -31.92 -53.87 -12.36
C ALA A 111 -30.83 -52.83 -12.05
N LEU A 112 -31.20 -51.76 -11.35
CA LEU A 112 -30.25 -50.71 -10.92
C LEU A 112 -30.14 -50.71 -9.39
N PRO A 113 -28.96 -50.46 -8.82
CA PRO A 113 -28.73 -50.48 -7.37
C PRO A 113 -29.24 -49.17 -6.72
N LEU A 114 -30.54 -48.93 -6.78
CA LEU A 114 -31.21 -47.75 -6.26
C LEU A 114 -32.20 -48.17 -5.17
N PRO A 115 -32.02 -47.79 -3.90
CA PRO A 115 -32.97 -48.08 -2.83
C PRO A 115 -34.34 -47.44 -3.09
N GLU A 116 -35.44 -48.15 -2.82
CA GLU A 116 -36.81 -47.69 -3.15
C GLU A 116 -37.17 -46.31 -2.57
N ARG A 117 -36.55 -45.87 -1.47
CA ARG A 117 -36.76 -44.54 -0.88
C ARG A 117 -36.37 -43.38 -1.80
N ILE A 118 -35.41 -43.58 -2.71
CA ILE A 118 -34.96 -42.54 -3.65
C ILE A 118 -35.94 -42.41 -4.82
N ARG A 119 -36.70 -43.46 -5.13
CA ARG A 119 -37.70 -43.49 -6.21
C ARG A 119 -38.85 -42.50 -5.96
N GLY A 120 -39.24 -42.32 -4.70
CA GLY A 120 -40.28 -41.35 -4.31
C GLY A 120 -39.85 -39.89 -4.49
N ALA A 121 -38.55 -39.59 -4.37
CA ALA A 121 -38.01 -38.24 -4.55
C ALA A 121 -37.86 -37.84 -6.03
N ALA A 122 -37.60 -38.82 -6.90
CA ALA A 122 -37.35 -38.61 -8.34
C ALA A 122 -38.59 -38.34 -9.20
N SER A 123 -39.81 -38.51 -8.67
CA SER A 123 -41.06 -38.21 -9.40
C SER A 123 -41.51 -36.74 -9.28
N SER A 124 -40.93 -35.99 -8.34
CA SER A 124 -41.19 -34.55 -8.18
C SER A 124 -40.47 -33.71 -9.24
N SER A 125 -41.00 -32.54 -9.60
CA SER A 125 -40.36 -31.63 -10.54
C SER A 125 -38.95 -31.21 -10.10
N LEU A 126 -38.71 -31.08 -8.79
CA LEU A 126 -37.40 -30.85 -8.19
C LEU A 126 -36.41 -32.01 -8.37
N GLY A 127 -36.88 -33.27 -8.34
CA GLY A 127 -36.04 -34.45 -8.57
C GLY A 127 -35.46 -34.51 -9.98
N ARG A 128 -36.16 -33.97 -10.99
CA ARG A 128 -35.66 -33.91 -12.38
C ARG A 128 -34.50 -32.92 -12.52
N TYR A 129 -34.58 -31.76 -11.85
CA TYR A 129 -33.47 -30.80 -11.80
C TYR A 129 -32.25 -31.39 -11.10
N PHE A 130 -32.45 -32.14 -10.02
CA PHE A 130 -31.34 -32.80 -9.31
C PHE A 130 -30.58 -33.81 -10.19
N ILE A 131 -31.30 -34.61 -10.97
CA ILE A 131 -30.69 -35.57 -11.92
C ILE A 131 -29.93 -34.83 -13.04
N ILE A 132 -30.49 -33.74 -13.58
CA ILE A 132 -29.81 -32.91 -14.59
C ILE A 132 -28.54 -32.30 -13.99
N THR A 133 -28.59 -31.84 -12.74
CA THR A 133 -27.42 -31.26 -12.05
C THR A 133 -26.32 -32.29 -11.85
N ILE A 134 -26.67 -33.53 -11.48
CA ILE A 134 -25.72 -34.64 -11.38
C ILE A 134 -25.13 -34.98 -12.75
N LEU A 135 -25.94 -35.01 -13.81
CA LEU A 135 -25.45 -35.28 -15.17
C LEU A 135 -24.50 -34.19 -15.67
N VAL A 136 -24.79 -32.92 -15.39
CA VAL A 136 -23.88 -31.80 -15.71
C VAL A 136 -22.60 -31.89 -14.89
N PHE A 137 -22.70 -32.24 -13.60
CA PHE A 137 -21.53 -32.37 -12.74
C PHE A 137 -20.63 -33.55 -13.16
N THR A 138 -21.23 -34.69 -13.52
CA THR A 138 -20.50 -35.86 -14.02
C THR A 138 -19.91 -35.64 -15.40
N SER A 139 -20.56 -34.88 -16.28
CA SER A 139 -20.00 -34.51 -17.59
C SER A 139 -18.85 -33.51 -17.46
N LEU A 140 -18.95 -32.53 -16.56
CA LEU A 140 -17.84 -31.64 -16.19
C LEU A 140 -16.66 -32.43 -15.61
N LEU A 141 -16.93 -33.35 -14.67
CA LEU A 141 -15.90 -34.19 -14.08
C LEU A 141 -15.24 -35.09 -15.15
N GLY A 142 -16.03 -35.70 -16.03
CA GLY A 142 -15.55 -36.47 -17.17
C GLY A 142 -14.70 -35.64 -18.14
N TYR A 143 -15.12 -34.41 -18.47
CA TYR A 143 -14.36 -33.48 -19.31
C TYR A 143 -13.02 -33.10 -18.66
N THR A 144 -13.00 -32.85 -17.36
CA THR A 144 -11.75 -32.54 -16.63
C THR A 144 -10.80 -33.74 -16.59
N LEU A 145 -11.32 -34.96 -16.41
CA LEU A 145 -10.54 -36.20 -16.46
C LEU A 145 -10.02 -36.50 -17.86
N LEU A 146 -10.82 -36.26 -18.91
CA LEU A 146 -10.42 -36.46 -20.30
C LEU A 146 -9.35 -35.45 -20.72
N ARG A 147 -9.48 -34.17 -20.30
CA ARG A 147 -8.41 -33.17 -20.44
C ARG A 147 -7.12 -33.60 -19.73
N ARG A 148 -7.23 -34.27 -18.59
CA ARG A 148 -6.11 -34.80 -17.80
C ARG A 148 -5.32 -35.88 -18.55
N LEU A 149 -6.00 -36.66 -19.41
CA LEU A 149 -5.39 -37.73 -20.20
C LEU A 149 -4.81 -37.23 -21.54
N VAL A 150 -5.31 -36.10 -22.07
CA VAL A 150 -4.92 -35.55 -23.38
C VAL A 150 -3.83 -34.46 -23.28
N HIS A 151 -3.59 -33.89 -22.09
CA HIS A 151 -2.54 -32.87 -21.87
C HIS A 151 -1.57 -33.30 -20.77
N THR A 152 -0.60 -34.14 -21.13
CA THR A 152 0.46 -34.63 -20.23
C THR A 152 1.62 -33.65 -19.99
N ASP A 153 1.67 -32.50 -20.68
CA ASP A 153 2.81 -31.54 -20.57
C ASP A 153 2.47 -30.20 -19.91
N ARG A 154 1.35 -30.11 -19.17
CA ARG A 154 1.02 -28.88 -18.43
C ARG A 154 1.03 -29.16 -16.94
N ASP A 155 2.09 -28.69 -16.27
CA ASP A 155 2.27 -28.70 -14.81
C ASP A 155 1.04 -28.08 -14.10
N TRP A 156 0.06 -28.93 -13.80
CA TRP A 156 -1.05 -28.57 -12.93
C TRP A 156 -0.64 -28.86 -11.48
N SER A 157 -0.05 -27.87 -10.81
CA SER A 157 0.14 -27.91 -9.37
C SER A 157 -1.21 -28.11 -8.66
N GLN A 158 -1.23 -28.91 -7.59
CA GLN A 158 -2.44 -29.16 -6.79
C GLN A 158 -3.11 -27.83 -6.39
N PRO A 159 -4.45 -27.73 -6.42
CA PRO A 159 -5.16 -26.45 -6.37
C PRO A 159 -5.01 -25.63 -5.08
N PHE A 160 -4.30 -26.15 -4.05
CA PHE A 160 -4.22 -25.50 -2.74
C PHE A 160 -2.80 -25.35 -2.17
N THR A 161 -1.73 -25.77 -2.86
CA THR A 161 -0.35 -25.53 -2.40
C THR A 161 0.55 -25.17 -3.57
N ARG A 162 0.89 -23.88 -3.70
CA ARG A 162 1.93 -23.42 -4.63
C ARG A 162 3.27 -24.06 -4.22
N PRO A 163 4.12 -24.47 -5.17
CA PRO A 163 5.44 -25.02 -4.86
C PRO A 163 6.27 -24.02 -4.04
N SER A 164 7.16 -24.52 -3.19
CA SER A 164 8.10 -23.67 -2.45
C SER A 164 9.07 -22.98 -3.41
N THR A 165 9.38 -21.72 -3.13
CA THR A 165 10.37 -20.90 -3.86
C THR A 165 11.76 -20.98 -3.25
N LEU A 166 11.90 -21.64 -2.09
CA LEU A 166 13.15 -21.67 -1.32
C LEU A 166 14.28 -22.39 -2.09
N VAL A 167 15.41 -21.69 -2.23
CA VAL A 167 16.62 -22.19 -2.89
C VAL A 167 17.83 -22.33 -1.97
N PHE A 168 17.74 -21.80 -0.75
CA PHE A 168 18.83 -21.81 0.22
C PHE A 168 18.60 -22.86 1.30
N GLU A 169 19.69 -23.44 1.78
CA GLU A 169 19.68 -24.27 2.98
C GLU A 169 19.53 -23.41 4.25
N GLN A 170 19.08 -24.06 5.32
CA GLN A 170 18.92 -23.44 6.64
C GLN A 170 20.20 -22.77 7.15
N SER A 171 21.37 -23.36 6.86
CA SER A 171 22.69 -22.83 7.23
C SER A 171 22.97 -21.45 6.61
N GLU A 172 22.52 -21.24 5.38
CA GLU A 172 22.63 -19.96 4.68
C GLU A 172 21.60 -18.95 5.18
N LEU A 173 20.35 -19.38 5.41
CA LEU A 173 19.32 -18.53 6.02
C LEU A 173 19.76 -18.00 7.39
N LYS A 174 20.44 -18.84 8.18
CA LYS A 174 21.05 -18.45 9.44
C LYS A 174 22.11 -17.37 9.28
N LYS A 175 23.02 -17.52 8.30
CA LYS A 175 24.04 -16.50 8.01
C LYS A 175 23.42 -15.16 7.59
N ILE A 176 22.33 -15.19 6.81
CA ILE A 176 21.59 -13.98 6.42
C ILE A 176 21.05 -13.27 7.66
N TRP A 177 20.38 -13.99 8.56
CA TRP A 177 19.89 -13.42 9.83
C TRP A 177 21.03 -12.83 10.70
N GLU A 178 22.12 -13.58 10.88
CA GLU A 178 23.28 -13.14 11.66
C GLU A 178 23.91 -11.88 11.05
N TRP A 179 24.03 -11.82 9.72
CA TRP A 179 24.60 -10.69 9.01
C TRP A 179 23.73 -9.43 9.11
N GLU A 180 22.42 -9.56 8.86
CA GLU A 180 21.49 -8.43 8.91
C GLU A 180 21.38 -7.85 10.32
N ILE A 181 21.39 -8.71 11.35
CA ILE A 181 21.42 -8.27 12.74
C ILE A 181 22.74 -7.56 13.05
N ALA A 182 23.88 -8.13 12.67
CA ALA A 182 25.19 -7.53 12.93
C ALA A 182 25.40 -6.19 12.21
N SER A 183 24.80 -6.01 11.03
CA SER A 183 24.78 -4.74 10.29
C SER A 183 23.80 -3.71 10.86
N GLY A 184 23.01 -4.06 11.88
CA GLY A 184 21.99 -3.18 12.45
C GLY A 184 20.72 -3.04 11.61
N HIS A 185 20.53 -3.91 10.62
CA HIS A 185 19.35 -3.91 9.75
C HIS A 185 18.13 -4.60 10.38
N TYR A 186 18.24 -5.04 11.63
CA TYR A 186 17.12 -5.55 12.44
C TYR A 186 16.90 -4.70 13.70
N PRO A 187 16.43 -3.44 13.58
CA PRO A 187 16.13 -2.54 14.71
C PRO A 187 14.88 -2.93 15.53
N SER A 188 14.61 -4.24 15.67
CA SER A 188 13.43 -4.82 16.31
C SER A 188 13.80 -5.78 17.43
N THR A 189 12.90 -5.92 18.42
CA THR A 189 12.98 -6.94 19.47
C THR A 189 12.02 -8.10 19.24
N ARG A 190 11.40 -8.19 18.07
CA ARG A 190 10.50 -9.30 17.72
C ARG A 190 11.26 -10.63 17.68
N SER A 191 10.52 -11.73 17.79
CA SER A 191 11.11 -13.07 17.82
C SER A 191 11.68 -13.44 16.45
N ILE A 192 12.91 -13.96 16.46
CA ILE A 192 13.53 -14.61 15.29
C ILE A 192 12.92 -16.02 15.15
N PRO A 193 12.51 -16.45 13.95
CA PRO A 193 11.88 -17.76 13.77
C PRO A 193 12.77 -18.91 14.24
N SER A 194 12.23 -19.82 15.06
CA SER A 194 12.97 -20.96 15.61
C SER A 194 13.49 -21.94 14.54
N VAL A 195 12.85 -21.96 13.38
CA VAL A 195 13.24 -22.73 12.18
C VAL A 195 14.66 -22.38 11.71
N ILE A 196 15.15 -21.17 11.99
CA ILE A 196 16.51 -20.75 11.63
C ILE A 196 17.58 -21.46 12.46
N GLU A 197 17.23 -21.96 13.66
CA GLU A 197 18.12 -22.67 14.58
C GLU A 197 19.43 -21.92 14.88
N LEU A 198 19.27 -20.68 15.36
CA LEU A 198 20.38 -19.90 15.90
C LEU A 198 21.03 -20.67 17.07
N THR A 199 22.35 -20.75 17.04
CA THR A 199 23.13 -21.47 18.08
C THR A 199 23.37 -20.60 19.31
N LYS A 200 23.47 -19.29 19.10
CA LYS A 200 23.69 -18.27 20.13
C LYS A 200 22.92 -17.03 19.72
N PRO A 201 22.37 -16.26 20.67
CA PRO A 201 21.67 -15.03 20.35
C PRO A 201 22.67 -14.00 19.76
N PRO A 202 22.43 -13.47 18.56
CA PRO A 202 23.32 -12.50 17.91
C PRO A 202 23.28 -11.15 18.64
N GLN A 203 24.40 -10.42 18.59
CA GLN A 203 24.49 -9.05 19.11
C GLN A 203 23.84 -8.08 18.12
N ASN A 204 22.93 -7.25 18.60
CA ASN A 204 22.11 -6.34 17.81
C ASN A 204 22.46 -4.88 18.16
N PRO A 205 23.26 -4.19 17.33
CA PRO A 205 23.65 -2.81 17.57
C PRO A 205 22.52 -1.79 17.36
N SER A 206 21.35 -2.21 16.85
CA SER A 206 20.20 -1.32 16.62
C SER A 206 19.13 -1.39 17.72
N VAL A 207 19.37 -2.20 18.76
CA VAL A 207 18.53 -2.30 19.95
C VAL A 207 19.37 -1.91 21.16
N PRO A 208 18.85 -1.08 22.09
CA PRO A 208 19.57 -0.69 23.29
C PRO A 208 20.15 -1.85 24.07
N ALA A 209 21.33 -1.66 24.65
CA ALA A 209 21.86 -2.58 25.64
C ALA A 209 20.86 -2.75 26.80
N ALA A 210 20.33 -3.96 26.96
CA ALA A 210 19.53 -4.26 28.14
C ALA A 210 20.45 -4.34 29.37
N ARG A 211 20.10 -3.68 30.47
CA ARG A 211 20.66 -4.02 31.78
C ARG A 211 20.13 -5.40 32.14
N TRP A 212 20.87 -6.44 31.76
CA TRP A 212 20.54 -7.81 32.11
C TRP A 212 20.46 -7.91 33.64
N ILE A 213 19.24 -8.08 34.17
CA ILE A 213 19.06 -8.62 35.51
C ILE A 213 19.61 -10.05 35.40
N ASN A 214 20.78 -10.25 36.02
CA ASN A 214 21.34 -11.56 36.22
C ASN A 214 20.27 -12.49 36.80
N ASN A 215 20.21 -13.69 36.22
CA ASN A 215 19.57 -14.92 36.70
C ASN A 215 18.39 -15.40 35.82
N GLU A 216 18.52 -16.65 35.35
CA GLU A 216 17.46 -17.53 34.81
C GLU A 216 17.23 -17.67 33.29
N LEU A 217 18.24 -17.53 32.44
CA LEU A 217 18.21 -18.09 31.06
C LEU A 217 19.37 -19.05 30.73
N LYS A 218 19.98 -19.63 31.77
CA LYS A 218 20.74 -20.90 31.63
C LYS A 218 19.78 -22.09 31.69
N ALA A 219 18.79 -22.14 30.80
CA ALA A 219 18.03 -23.36 30.57
C ALA A 219 18.68 -24.11 29.40
N HIS A 220 19.40 -25.19 29.72
CA HIS A 220 19.87 -26.15 28.72
C HIS A 220 18.68 -26.61 27.87
N GLY A 221 18.72 -26.31 26.55
CA GLY A 221 17.74 -26.82 25.57
C GLY A 221 16.68 -25.83 25.08
N GLN A 222 16.73 -24.55 25.46
CA GLN A 222 15.79 -23.55 24.92
C GLN A 222 16.25 -23.01 23.55
N GLU A 223 15.35 -22.97 22.58
CA GLU A 223 15.60 -22.45 21.23
C GLU A 223 15.93 -20.95 21.26
N VAL A 224 16.95 -20.54 20.51
CA VAL A 224 17.35 -19.13 20.41
C VAL A 224 16.47 -18.44 19.38
N THR A 225 15.54 -17.62 19.86
CA THR A 225 14.60 -16.84 19.01
C THR A 225 14.69 -15.34 19.27
N TYR A 226 15.80 -14.85 19.83
CA TYR A 226 15.98 -13.45 20.20
C TYR A 226 17.40 -12.98 19.92
N SER A 227 17.59 -11.66 19.89
CA SER A 227 18.89 -11.00 19.79
C SER A 227 19.23 -10.23 21.07
N ILE A 228 20.51 -10.01 21.33
CA ILE A 228 21.00 -9.24 22.49
C ILE A 228 21.28 -7.81 22.03
N GLY A 229 20.57 -6.82 22.56
CA GLY A 229 20.86 -5.42 22.25
C GLY A 229 22.24 -4.99 22.71
N THR A 230 22.97 -4.27 21.86
CA THR A 230 24.28 -3.63 22.13
C THR A 230 24.34 -2.19 21.65
N GLY A 231 23.21 -1.66 21.18
CA GLY A 231 23.08 -0.32 20.64
C GLY A 231 22.91 0.75 21.72
N PHE A 232 22.79 1.98 21.24
CA PHE A 232 22.59 3.18 22.06
C PHE A 232 21.22 3.18 22.75
N PRO A 233 21.10 3.75 23.96
CA PRO A 233 19.83 4.04 24.60
C PRO A 233 18.89 4.86 23.70
N ARG A 234 17.58 4.59 23.81
CA ARG A 234 16.52 5.31 23.08
C ARG A 234 15.82 6.29 24.02
N ARG A 235 15.77 7.57 23.65
CA ARG A 235 14.86 8.55 24.28
C ARG A 235 13.70 8.82 23.33
N TYR A 236 12.47 8.75 23.84
CA TYR A 236 11.24 9.03 23.08
C TYR A 236 10.71 10.43 23.44
N PRO A 237 11.15 11.49 22.75
CA PRO A 237 10.69 12.84 23.04
C PRO A 237 9.23 13.03 22.62
N THR A 238 8.46 13.72 23.46
CA THR A 238 7.12 14.19 23.07
C THR A 238 7.28 15.39 22.14
N ILE A 239 6.97 15.19 20.86
CA ILE A 239 7.11 16.23 19.82
C ILE A 239 5.95 17.21 19.97
N LYS A 240 6.26 18.42 20.41
CA LYS A 240 5.30 19.52 20.57
C LYS A 240 5.55 20.62 19.56
N ARG A 241 4.47 21.31 19.22
CA ARG A 241 4.51 22.46 18.33
C ARG A 241 5.13 23.67 19.03
N GLN A 242 6.07 24.33 18.36
CA GLN A 242 6.78 25.48 18.92
C GLN A 242 6.09 26.84 18.63
N GLY A 243 5.08 26.89 17.76
CA GLY A 243 4.37 28.13 17.43
C GLY A 243 3.03 27.93 16.71
N PRO A 244 2.18 28.97 16.56
CA PRO A 244 0.75 28.82 16.26
C PRO A 244 0.39 28.49 14.80
N ASN A 245 1.33 28.52 13.85
CA ASN A 245 0.99 28.51 12.42
C ASN A 245 1.37 27.22 11.66
N TYR A 246 2.42 26.50 12.06
CA TYR A 246 2.92 25.30 11.36
C TYR A 246 3.32 24.17 12.33
N PRO A 247 3.23 22.89 11.91
CA PRO A 247 3.74 21.78 12.71
C PRO A 247 5.28 21.79 12.75
N PRO A 248 5.91 21.20 13.77
CA PRO A 248 7.36 21.04 13.82
C PRO A 248 7.84 19.98 12.81
N ARG A 249 9.08 20.11 12.33
CA ARG A 249 9.75 18.99 11.66
C ARG A 249 10.11 17.89 12.66
N PRO A 250 10.23 16.63 12.24
CA PRO A 250 10.85 15.61 13.07
C PRO A 250 12.29 16.05 13.44
N PRO A 251 12.77 15.76 14.66
CA PRO A 251 14.15 16.09 15.05
C PRO A 251 15.18 15.46 14.09
N PRO A 252 16.27 16.15 13.74
CA PRO A 252 17.34 15.54 12.95
C PRO A 252 17.91 14.29 13.64
N GLY A 253 18.05 13.20 12.88
CA GLY A 253 18.50 11.91 13.42
C GLY A 253 17.42 11.14 14.18
N ALA A 254 16.16 11.59 14.14
CA ALA A 254 15.03 10.85 14.67
C ALA A 254 14.85 9.51 13.95
N ILE A 255 14.33 8.52 14.68
CA ILE A 255 14.07 7.16 14.19
C ILE A 255 12.65 6.78 14.56
N ALA A 256 11.87 6.31 13.57
CA ALA A 256 10.56 5.73 13.80
C ALA A 256 10.72 4.32 14.38
N ASP A 257 10.16 4.07 15.57
CA ASP A 257 10.04 2.72 16.11
C ASP A 257 8.91 1.98 15.40
N LEU A 258 9.27 1.21 14.38
CA LEU A 258 8.29 0.47 13.59
C LEU A 258 7.65 -0.68 14.38
N ASP A 259 8.25 -1.16 15.49
CA ASP A 259 7.59 -2.14 16.36
C ASP A 259 6.38 -1.52 17.07
N ILE A 260 6.53 -0.30 17.60
CA ILE A 260 5.44 0.45 18.24
C ILE A 260 4.35 0.78 17.20
N ILE A 261 4.73 1.22 16.00
CA ILE A 261 3.77 1.50 14.93
C ILE A 261 2.99 0.23 14.59
N MET A 262 3.66 -0.89 14.37
CA MET A 262 3.01 -2.15 14.05
C MET A 262 2.03 -2.57 15.17
N ASP A 263 2.41 -2.47 16.44
CA ASP A 263 1.52 -2.77 17.59
C ASP A 263 0.23 -1.91 17.62
N ARG A 264 0.25 -0.72 17.01
CA ARG A 264 -0.86 0.24 17.00
C ARG A 264 -1.65 0.25 15.69
N CYS A 265 -1.01 -0.09 14.58
CA CYS A 265 -1.54 0.10 13.23
C CYS A 265 -1.78 -1.20 12.46
N GLU A 266 -1.37 -2.36 12.98
CA GLU A 266 -1.46 -3.62 12.25
C GLU A 266 -2.91 -4.12 12.08
N PHE A 267 -3.38 -4.06 10.84
CA PHE A 267 -4.73 -4.49 10.44
C PHE A 267 -5.06 -5.94 10.84
N SER A 268 -4.10 -6.87 10.76
CA SER A 268 -4.27 -8.29 11.15
C SER A 268 -4.75 -8.46 12.60
N THR A 269 -4.56 -7.45 13.44
CA THR A 269 -4.97 -7.43 14.86
C THR A 269 -6.20 -6.54 15.09
N ASN A 270 -7.04 -6.34 14.06
CA ASN A 270 -8.25 -5.53 14.07
C ASN A 270 -8.01 -4.05 14.46
N LYS A 271 -6.89 -3.47 14.05
CA LYS A 271 -6.62 -2.03 14.20
C LYS A 271 -7.21 -1.24 13.03
N TYR A 272 -7.74 -0.05 13.33
CA TYR A 272 -8.31 0.83 12.32
C TYR A 272 -7.26 1.75 11.71
N VAL A 273 -7.35 1.99 10.39
CA VAL A 273 -6.53 2.97 9.68
C VAL A 273 -6.72 4.35 10.28
N ARG A 274 -7.97 4.73 10.59
CA ARG A 274 -8.29 6.02 11.23
C ARG A 274 -7.54 6.22 12.57
N ASP A 275 -7.47 5.17 13.40
CA ASP A 275 -6.76 5.22 14.68
C ASP A 275 -5.26 5.31 14.49
N CYS A 276 -4.73 4.59 13.50
CA CYS A 276 -3.32 4.70 13.13
C CYS A 276 -2.99 6.11 12.66
N LEU A 277 -3.79 6.72 11.79
CA LEU A 277 -3.58 8.10 11.33
C LEU A 277 -3.62 9.10 12.48
N GLU A 278 -4.56 8.95 13.42
CA GLU A 278 -4.57 9.76 14.63
C GLU A 278 -3.28 9.55 15.43
N PHE A 279 -2.86 8.31 15.63
CA PHE A 279 -1.64 7.97 16.36
C PHE A 279 -0.40 8.64 15.75
N MET A 280 -0.22 8.49 14.43
CA MET A 280 0.90 9.06 13.69
C MET A 280 0.88 10.59 13.70
N ARG A 281 -0.30 11.20 13.52
CA ARG A 281 -0.50 12.66 13.49
C ARG A 281 -0.24 13.32 14.84
N VAL A 282 -0.67 12.70 15.93
CA VAL A 282 -0.40 13.21 17.29
C VAL A 282 1.07 13.00 17.66
N GLY A 283 1.64 11.82 17.39
CA GLY A 283 3.04 11.51 17.71
C GLY A 283 4.08 12.37 16.98
N THR A 284 3.67 13.05 15.90
CA THR A 284 4.52 13.95 15.10
C THR A 284 4.22 15.43 15.34
N GLY A 285 3.27 15.76 16.23
CA GLY A 285 2.88 17.14 16.48
C GLY A 285 2.16 17.83 15.32
N LEU A 286 1.65 17.06 14.34
CA LEU A 286 0.89 17.60 13.19
C LEU A 286 -0.44 18.23 13.60
N ASP A 287 -1.01 17.79 14.71
CA ASP A 287 -2.26 18.33 15.29
C ASP A 287 -2.08 19.61 16.11
N GLY A 288 -0.82 19.97 16.38
CA GLY A 288 -0.47 21.23 17.00
C GLY A 288 -1.07 21.52 18.37
N ASP A 289 -1.33 20.48 19.18
CA ASP A 289 -2.02 20.53 20.49
C ASP A 289 -3.44 21.15 20.47
N ASP A 290 -3.93 21.62 19.32
CA ASP A 290 -5.14 22.42 19.18
C ASP A 290 -6.44 21.59 19.25
N ARG A 291 -6.38 20.32 18.84
CA ARG A 291 -7.59 19.49 18.61
C ARG A 291 -7.80 18.40 19.64
N VAL A 292 -6.74 17.97 20.31
CA VAL A 292 -6.73 16.78 21.15
C VAL A 292 -6.25 17.16 22.55
N ARG A 293 -7.18 17.57 23.43
CA ARG A 293 -6.90 17.73 24.87
C ARG A 293 -6.75 16.36 25.53
N ARG A 294 -5.66 15.64 25.25
CA ARG A 294 -5.33 14.37 25.91
C ARG A 294 -4.34 14.62 27.03
N THR A 295 -4.62 14.05 28.20
CA THR A 295 -3.82 14.18 29.42
C THR A 295 -2.54 13.36 29.40
N ASN A 296 -2.43 12.36 28.52
CA ASN A 296 -1.23 11.54 28.35
C ASN A 296 -0.85 11.48 26.85
N LEU A 297 0.09 12.32 26.44
CA LEU A 297 0.62 12.33 25.07
C LEU A 297 1.72 11.29 24.86
N ASP A 298 2.34 10.77 25.92
CA ASP A 298 3.48 9.87 25.82
C ASP A 298 3.10 8.52 25.18
N GLN A 299 1.82 8.12 25.27
CA GLN A 299 1.29 6.94 24.57
C GLN A 299 1.36 7.02 23.04
N TYR A 300 1.57 8.22 22.48
CA TYR A 300 1.72 8.49 21.05
C TYR A 300 3.18 8.51 20.59
N ASN A 301 4.14 8.46 21.52
CA ASN A 301 5.53 8.57 21.17
C ASN A 301 6.00 7.25 20.53
N TYR A 302 6.28 7.30 19.24
CA TYR A 302 6.95 6.23 18.50
C TYR A 302 8.27 6.69 17.89
N ILE A 303 8.55 7.99 17.91
CA ILE A 303 9.79 8.56 17.40
C ILE A 303 10.79 8.61 18.56
N PHE A 304 11.99 8.09 18.34
CA PHE A 304 13.08 8.16 19.31
C PHE A 304 14.35 8.76 18.71
N VAL A 305 15.26 9.18 19.58
CA VAL A 305 16.64 9.56 19.27
C VAL A 305 17.60 8.69 20.08
N GLU A 306 18.74 8.36 19.48
CA GLU A 306 19.85 7.64 20.14
C GLU A 306 20.66 8.61 21.02
N GLU A 307 21.08 8.18 22.22
CA GLU A 307 21.86 9.00 23.17
C GLU A 307 23.20 8.35 23.58
N GLU A 308 24.19 9.16 23.93
CA GLU A 308 25.53 8.68 24.36
C GLU A 308 25.56 8.18 25.81
N THR A 309 24.70 8.71 26.69
CA THR A 309 24.75 8.44 28.13
C THR A 309 23.75 7.40 28.59
N ASP A 310 24.15 6.60 29.57
CA ASP A 310 23.42 5.47 30.18
C ASP A 310 22.21 5.86 31.05
N ASN A 311 21.61 7.03 30.80
CA ASN A 311 20.51 7.57 31.57
C ASN A 311 19.16 7.10 31.03
N THR A 312 18.74 5.94 31.52
CA THR A 312 17.34 5.48 31.68
C THR A 312 16.48 5.44 30.42
N ALA A 313 16.51 4.29 29.73
CA ALA A 313 15.30 3.67 29.20
C ALA A 313 15.47 2.14 29.22
N SER A 314 14.79 1.49 30.16
CA SER A 314 14.60 0.04 30.13
C SER A 314 13.74 -0.32 28.92
N ALA A 315 14.28 -1.11 28.00
CA ALA A 315 13.48 -1.74 26.96
C ALA A 315 12.30 -2.50 27.61
N PRO A 316 11.07 -2.39 27.08
CA PRO A 316 9.95 -3.16 27.59
C PRO A 316 10.27 -4.66 27.50
N GLN A 317 10.17 -5.37 28.63
CA GLN A 317 10.14 -6.83 28.61
C GLN A 317 8.94 -7.28 27.78
N LYS A 318 9.17 -7.85 26.59
CA LYS A 318 8.18 -8.67 25.91
C LYS A 318 8.49 -10.15 26.14
N SER A 319 7.40 -10.89 26.32
CA SER A 319 7.29 -12.26 26.80
C SER A 319 8.24 -13.25 26.14
N LEU A 320 8.68 -14.22 26.96
CA LEU A 320 9.32 -15.45 26.51
C LEU A 320 8.50 -16.11 25.37
N PRO A 321 9.15 -16.68 24.36
CA PRO A 321 8.47 -17.33 23.24
C PRO A 321 7.62 -18.51 23.74
N VAL A 322 6.41 -18.62 23.21
CA VAL A 322 5.59 -19.83 23.31
C VAL A 322 6.18 -20.87 22.33
N PRO A 323 6.43 -22.13 22.75
CA PRO A 323 6.93 -23.15 21.85
C PRO A 323 5.91 -23.41 20.73
N SER A 324 6.26 -23.08 19.49
CA SER A 324 5.53 -23.50 18.31
C SER A 324 6.19 -24.76 17.72
N GLN A 325 5.38 -25.67 17.18
CA GLN A 325 5.89 -26.84 16.46
C GLN A 325 6.81 -26.37 15.33
N LYS A 326 8.04 -26.88 15.25
CA LYS A 326 9.00 -26.53 14.17
C LYS A 326 8.42 -26.92 12.81
N PRO A 327 7.97 -25.97 11.97
CA PRO A 327 7.68 -26.31 10.58
C PRO A 327 9.00 -26.64 9.87
N LYS A 328 8.97 -27.64 9.00
CA LYS A 328 10.15 -28.07 8.24
C LYS A 328 10.33 -27.17 7.01
N LEU A 329 11.55 -26.70 6.76
CA LEU A 329 11.88 -26.03 5.50
C LEU A 329 11.63 -26.97 4.33
N VAL A 330 10.89 -26.49 3.34
CA VAL A 330 10.56 -27.23 2.12
C VAL A 330 11.33 -26.57 0.99
N LEU A 331 12.35 -27.26 0.45
CA LEU A 331 13.07 -26.79 -0.73
C LEU A 331 12.19 -26.84 -1.97
N ASN A 332 12.54 -26.04 -2.98
CA ASN A 332 11.88 -26.09 -4.27
C ASN A 332 11.96 -27.50 -4.89
N ARG A 333 10.95 -27.85 -5.71
CA ARG A 333 10.88 -29.18 -6.36
C ARG A 333 11.90 -29.34 -7.49
N GLN A 334 12.50 -28.25 -7.97
CA GLN A 334 13.55 -28.31 -9.00
C GLN A 334 14.88 -28.84 -8.46
N GLY A 335 15.06 -28.97 -7.14
CA GLY A 335 16.21 -29.64 -6.53
C GLY A 335 17.54 -28.91 -6.73
N ARG A 336 17.51 -27.64 -7.15
CA ARG A 336 18.70 -26.79 -7.29
C ARG A 336 18.88 -25.99 -6.01
N ILE A 337 19.87 -26.38 -5.22
CA ILE A 337 20.31 -25.65 -4.04
C ILE A 337 21.32 -24.59 -4.49
N GLU A 338 21.08 -23.36 -4.09
CA GLU A 338 21.93 -22.21 -4.38
C GLU A 338 23.23 -22.30 -3.56
N PRO A 339 24.42 -22.06 -4.17
CA PRO A 339 25.66 -21.97 -3.44
C PRO A 339 25.64 -20.91 -2.32
N PRO A 340 26.52 -21.03 -1.30
CA PRO A 340 26.63 -20.04 -0.24
C PRO A 340 26.86 -18.61 -0.76
N LEU A 341 26.18 -17.65 -0.14
CA LEU A 341 26.31 -16.24 -0.51
C LEU A 341 27.68 -15.69 -0.12
N VAL A 342 28.30 -14.92 -1.01
CA VAL A 342 29.51 -14.16 -0.71
C VAL A 342 29.10 -12.79 -0.17
N LEU A 343 29.05 -12.67 1.15
CA LEU A 343 28.66 -11.44 1.83
C LEU A 343 29.91 -10.62 2.23
N SER A 344 29.84 -9.31 2.07
CA SER A 344 30.84 -8.39 2.64
C SER A 344 30.78 -8.43 4.17
N PRO A 345 31.84 -8.00 4.90
CA PRO A 345 31.76 -7.88 6.35
C PRO A 345 30.60 -6.97 6.77
N ALA A 346 29.86 -7.38 7.81
CA ALA A 346 28.78 -6.59 8.39
C ALA A 346 29.32 -5.25 8.92
N ARG A 347 28.60 -4.16 8.67
CA ARG A 347 28.98 -2.81 9.10
C ARG A 347 28.00 -2.34 10.18
N PRO A 348 28.41 -2.29 11.46
CA PRO A 348 27.52 -1.83 12.51
C PRO A 348 27.22 -0.34 12.31
N PRO A 349 26.01 0.10 12.66
CA PRO A 349 25.61 1.49 12.50
C PRO A 349 26.35 2.43 13.46
N GLN A 350 26.51 3.67 13.03
CA GLN A 350 27.05 4.76 13.85
C GLN A 350 25.95 5.71 14.31
N MET A 351 26.15 6.33 15.48
CA MET A 351 25.25 7.37 15.97
C MET A 351 25.25 8.56 15.00
N PHE A 352 24.09 9.16 14.79
CA PHE A 352 23.97 10.34 13.95
C PHE A 352 24.75 11.52 14.55
N ASN A 353 25.68 12.08 13.77
CA ASN A 353 26.56 13.19 14.19
C ASN A 353 26.27 14.50 13.42
N GLY A 354 25.13 14.59 12.73
CA GLY A 354 24.79 15.73 11.88
C GLY A 354 25.14 15.57 10.40
N THR A 355 25.98 14.59 10.02
CA THR A 355 26.38 14.33 8.64
C THR A 355 25.59 13.17 8.02
N CYS A 356 25.54 13.11 6.67
CA CYS A 356 24.94 11.96 6.00
C CYS A 356 25.79 10.70 6.22
N ASP A 357 25.12 9.63 6.61
CA ASP A 357 25.73 8.30 6.61
C ASP A 357 25.76 7.76 5.17
N PRO A 358 26.95 7.49 4.59
CA PRO A 358 27.06 6.96 3.23
C PRO A 358 26.51 5.53 3.08
N ASP A 359 26.43 4.76 4.17
CA ASP A 359 25.86 3.41 4.16
C ASP A 359 24.31 3.44 4.19
N TYR A 360 23.72 4.55 4.69
CA TYR A 360 22.27 4.76 4.74
C TYR A 360 21.85 6.05 4.01
N PRO A 361 21.99 6.11 2.68
CA PRO A 361 21.72 7.32 1.93
C PRO A 361 20.23 7.65 1.90
N ARG A 362 19.92 8.95 2.00
CA ARG A 362 18.54 9.49 1.92
C ARG A 362 18.15 9.70 0.47
N ILE A 363 17.96 8.61 -0.27
CA ILE A 363 17.62 8.68 -1.70
C ILE A 363 16.22 8.11 -1.92
N TYR A 364 15.35 8.94 -2.51
CA TYR A 364 14.13 8.47 -3.17
C TYR A 364 14.46 7.99 -4.57
N HIS A 365 13.99 6.80 -4.92
CA HIS A 365 14.06 6.27 -6.28
C HIS A 365 12.66 6.22 -6.87
N MET A 366 12.51 6.68 -8.10
CA MET A 366 11.26 6.52 -8.86
C MET A 366 11.60 6.12 -10.29
N TYR A 367 10.96 5.07 -10.77
CA TYR A 367 11.06 4.65 -12.16
C TYR A 367 9.89 5.23 -12.97
N TRP A 368 10.19 5.81 -14.13
CA TRP A 368 9.18 6.34 -15.03
C TRP A 368 9.49 5.93 -16.47
N ALA A 369 8.45 5.53 -17.20
CA ALA A 369 8.56 5.24 -18.62
C ALA A 369 7.40 5.92 -19.37
N GLY A 370 7.74 6.65 -20.43
CA GLY A 370 6.80 7.46 -21.21
C GLY A 370 6.99 8.97 -21.02
N PRO A 371 6.11 9.78 -21.62
CA PRO A 371 6.20 11.24 -21.57
C PRO A 371 6.17 11.76 -20.13
N PHE A 372 6.90 12.83 -19.84
CA PHE A 372 6.83 13.50 -18.55
C PHE A 372 5.55 14.36 -18.50
N THR A 373 4.56 13.93 -17.70
CA THR A 373 3.24 14.57 -17.58
C THR A 373 3.03 15.20 -16.20
N ASP A 374 1.78 15.51 -15.86
CA ASP A 374 1.37 15.95 -14.52
C ASP A 374 1.68 14.92 -13.41
N LYS A 375 1.83 13.63 -13.73
CA LYS A 375 2.05 12.56 -12.73
C LYS A 375 3.43 12.64 -12.08
N PRO A 376 4.55 12.53 -12.83
CA PRO A 376 5.87 12.68 -12.22
C PRO A 376 6.10 14.12 -11.72
N TYR A 377 5.45 15.10 -12.35
CA TYR A 377 5.46 16.50 -11.92
C TYR A 377 4.90 16.69 -10.51
N VAL A 378 3.69 16.21 -10.23
CA VAL A 378 3.09 16.36 -8.89
C VAL A 378 3.84 15.53 -7.84
N ALA A 379 4.38 14.36 -8.21
CA ALA A 379 5.24 13.59 -7.31
C ALA A 379 6.47 14.41 -6.86
N LEU A 380 7.22 15.01 -7.81
CA LEU A 380 8.36 15.87 -7.49
C LEU A 380 7.94 17.14 -6.72
N LEU A 381 6.81 17.75 -7.06
CA LEU A 381 6.30 18.90 -6.31
C LEU A 381 5.95 18.55 -4.86
N SER A 382 5.34 17.38 -4.62
CA SER A 382 5.05 16.91 -3.26
C SER A 382 6.32 16.69 -2.45
N TYR A 383 7.39 16.21 -3.08
CA TYR A 383 8.73 16.09 -2.50
C TYR A 383 9.31 17.46 -2.10
N LEU A 384 9.27 18.43 -3.01
CA LEU A 384 9.73 19.80 -2.73
C LEU A 384 8.94 20.48 -1.60
N PHE A 385 7.65 20.17 -1.49
CA PHE A 385 6.74 20.76 -0.50
C PHE A 385 6.83 20.14 0.90
N THR A 386 7.30 18.90 1.03
CA THR A 386 7.23 18.16 2.30
C THR A 386 8.61 17.88 2.91
N GLN A 387 9.61 17.54 2.10
CA GLN A 387 10.89 17.07 2.62
C GLN A 387 11.79 18.21 3.14
N ASN A 388 12.72 17.90 4.04
CA ASN A 388 13.70 18.85 4.53
C ASN A 388 14.85 19.04 3.53
N LEU A 389 14.63 19.93 2.56
CA LEU A 389 15.56 20.19 1.47
C LEU A 389 16.45 21.42 1.69
N GLY A 390 16.19 22.20 2.74
CA GLY A 390 16.85 23.48 3.02
C GLY A 390 16.77 24.46 1.83
N LEU A 391 15.61 24.52 1.17
CA LEU A 391 15.34 25.44 0.05
C LEU A 391 14.93 26.85 0.52
N ASP A 392 14.89 27.06 1.83
CA ASP A 392 14.63 28.31 2.53
C ASP A 392 15.89 29.15 2.80
N SER A 393 17.06 28.59 2.54
CA SER A 393 18.34 29.29 2.64
C SER A 393 19.02 29.41 1.26
N SER A 394 19.68 30.53 1.01
CA SER A 394 20.49 30.73 -0.20
C SER A 394 21.78 29.90 -0.18
N THR A 395 22.26 29.52 1.01
CA THR A 395 23.44 28.66 1.16
C THR A 395 23.01 27.19 1.31
N PRO A 396 23.67 26.25 0.63
CA PRO A 396 23.48 24.82 0.89
C PRO A 396 23.71 24.53 2.38
N SER A 397 22.71 24.00 3.06
CA SER A 397 22.81 23.61 4.46
C SER A 397 23.80 22.44 4.59
N ALA A 398 24.66 22.48 5.61
CA ALA A 398 25.62 21.41 5.90
C ALA A 398 24.98 20.07 6.35
N GLY A 399 23.67 20.03 6.59
CA GLY A 399 22.94 18.83 7.05
C GLY A 399 22.63 17.82 5.95
N CYS A 400 22.24 16.60 6.35
CA CYS A 400 21.97 15.50 5.44
C CYS A 400 20.65 15.67 4.66
N ARG A 401 20.75 16.18 3.42
CA ARG A 401 19.60 16.42 2.54
C ARG A 401 19.19 15.15 1.80
N PRO A 402 17.88 14.84 1.73
CA PRO A 402 17.42 13.80 0.84
C PRO A 402 17.59 14.22 -0.63
N GLN A 403 17.68 13.22 -1.50
CA GLN A 403 17.74 13.38 -2.95
C GLN A 403 16.61 12.58 -3.60
N PHE A 404 16.08 13.09 -4.69
CA PHE A 404 15.10 12.39 -5.51
C PHE A 404 15.72 12.01 -6.85
N TRP A 405 15.87 10.71 -7.09
CA TRP A 405 16.43 10.17 -8.31
C TRP A 405 15.31 9.62 -9.19
N MET A 406 15.00 10.37 -10.25
CA MET A 406 14.02 10.00 -11.27
C MET A 406 14.73 9.22 -12.38
N TRP A 407 14.42 7.93 -12.49
CA TRP A 407 14.96 7.01 -13.47
C TRP A 407 14.04 6.93 -14.68
N ILE A 408 14.47 7.51 -15.80
CA ILE A 408 13.66 7.62 -17.02
C ILE A 408 14.04 6.51 -17.98
N ASN A 409 13.06 5.71 -18.35
CA ASN A 409 13.18 4.74 -19.42
C ASN A 409 12.61 5.32 -20.73
N PRO A 410 13.43 5.57 -21.76
CA PRO A 410 12.97 6.11 -23.04
C PRO A 410 12.02 5.17 -23.77
N ALA A 411 12.08 3.86 -23.52
CA ALA A 411 11.14 2.88 -24.08
C ALA A 411 11.00 1.66 -23.16
N PRO A 412 9.80 1.37 -22.61
CA PRO A 412 9.56 0.23 -21.71
C PRO A 412 10.02 -1.13 -22.27
N THR A 413 10.05 -1.27 -23.60
CA THR A 413 10.39 -2.50 -24.31
C THR A 413 11.86 -2.58 -24.74
N ALA A 414 12.62 -1.48 -24.68
CA ALA A 414 14.01 -1.45 -25.12
C ALA A 414 14.93 -1.93 -24.00
N LEU A 415 15.48 -3.14 -24.14
CA LEU A 415 16.48 -3.67 -23.21
C LEU A 415 17.83 -2.93 -23.30
N MET A 416 18.12 -2.36 -24.47
CA MET A 416 19.30 -1.54 -24.72
C MET A 416 18.87 -0.23 -25.40
N PRO A 417 18.99 0.91 -24.70
CA PRO A 417 18.73 2.21 -25.31
C PRO A 417 19.81 2.56 -26.35
N LYS A 418 19.48 3.48 -27.27
CA LYS A 418 20.42 4.01 -28.27
C LYS A 418 21.60 4.72 -27.59
N PRO A 419 22.78 4.82 -28.23
CA PRO A 419 23.92 5.56 -27.66
C PRO A 419 23.62 7.02 -27.33
N THR A 420 22.71 7.66 -28.06
CA THR A 420 22.27 9.05 -27.84
C THR A 420 21.20 9.20 -26.75
N ALA A 421 20.71 8.11 -26.17
CA ALA A 421 19.51 8.13 -25.33
C ALA A 421 19.62 9.03 -24.09
N GLU A 422 20.81 9.20 -23.52
CA GLU A 422 21.00 10.14 -22.41
C GLU A 422 20.86 11.59 -22.87
N HIS A 423 21.45 11.93 -24.02
CA HIS A 423 21.31 13.26 -24.63
C HIS A 423 19.85 13.52 -25.01
N ASP A 424 19.22 12.57 -25.71
CA ASP A 424 17.82 12.65 -26.15
C ASP A 424 16.89 12.82 -24.93
N MET A 425 17.10 12.04 -23.86
CA MET A 425 16.35 12.18 -22.61
C MET A 425 16.47 13.59 -22.03
N PHE A 426 17.67 14.17 -21.97
CA PHE A 426 17.83 15.53 -21.44
C PHE A 426 17.25 16.60 -22.36
N GLU A 427 17.28 16.43 -23.67
CA GLU A 427 16.60 17.33 -24.61
C GLU A 427 15.07 17.26 -24.46
N ASP A 428 14.51 16.06 -24.29
CA ASP A 428 13.08 15.85 -23.98
C ASP A 428 12.69 16.52 -22.66
N LEU A 429 13.53 16.40 -21.62
CA LEU A 429 13.29 17.06 -20.33
C LEU A 429 13.34 18.59 -20.43
N LYS A 430 14.27 19.15 -21.21
CA LYS A 430 14.39 20.60 -21.42
C LYS A 430 13.20 21.16 -22.20
N THR A 431 12.70 20.41 -23.18
CA THR A 431 11.61 20.85 -24.04
C THR A 431 10.23 20.62 -23.41
N SER A 432 10.11 19.67 -22.48
CA SER A 432 8.87 19.41 -21.74
C SER A 432 8.52 20.55 -20.77
N PRO A 433 7.33 21.16 -20.90
CA PRO A 433 6.84 22.11 -19.91
C PRO A 433 6.77 21.52 -18.49
N TRP A 434 6.41 20.24 -18.37
CA TRP A 434 6.26 19.56 -17.08
C TRP A 434 7.60 19.26 -16.40
N ALA A 435 8.65 18.95 -17.16
CA ALA A 435 9.92 18.53 -16.58
C ALA A 435 10.94 19.65 -16.42
N SER A 436 10.97 20.60 -17.37
CA SER A 436 11.97 21.66 -17.43
C SER A 436 12.10 22.51 -16.15
N PRO A 437 11.04 22.76 -15.34
CA PRO A 437 11.21 23.50 -14.09
C PRO A 437 12.18 22.83 -13.11
N PHE A 438 12.25 21.50 -13.12
CA PHE A 438 13.13 20.74 -12.22
C PHE A 438 14.59 20.69 -12.67
N LEU A 439 14.89 21.17 -13.88
CA LEU A 439 16.27 21.36 -14.35
C LEU A 439 16.88 22.69 -13.86
N HIS A 440 16.09 23.53 -13.18
CA HIS A 440 16.59 24.78 -12.62
C HIS A 440 17.74 24.52 -11.62
N PRO A 441 18.84 25.31 -11.64
CA PRO A 441 20.01 25.09 -10.76
C PRO A 441 19.66 24.98 -9.28
N ARG A 442 18.59 25.68 -8.84
CA ARG A 442 18.07 25.61 -7.47
C ARG A 442 17.73 24.19 -7.00
N PHE A 443 17.32 23.31 -7.92
CA PHE A 443 16.93 21.94 -7.61
C PHE A 443 18.02 20.92 -7.95
N ALA A 444 19.15 21.36 -8.52
CA ALA A 444 20.17 20.47 -9.05
C ALA A 444 20.70 19.47 -8.01
N ASP A 445 20.77 19.86 -6.73
CA ASP A 445 21.28 18.99 -5.66
C ASP A 445 20.23 18.03 -5.08
N VAL A 446 18.94 18.34 -5.24
CA VAL A 446 17.83 17.60 -4.61
C VAL A 446 17.00 16.78 -5.59
N VAL A 447 17.04 17.08 -6.89
CA VAL A 447 16.39 16.31 -7.96
C VAL A 447 17.44 15.90 -9.00
N LYS A 448 17.54 14.60 -9.28
CA LYS A 448 18.49 14.01 -10.24
C LYS A 448 17.72 13.19 -11.27
N PHE A 449 17.83 13.56 -12.54
CA PHE A 449 17.35 12.74 -13.65
C PHE A 449 18.44 11.75 -14.08
N LYS A 450 18.07 10.50 -14.26
CA LYS A 450 18.99 9.41 -14.63
C LYS A 450 18.38 8.54 -15.71
N LEU A 451 19.19 8.15 -16.68
CA LEU A 451 18.77 7.19 -17.70
C LEU A 451 18.64 5.78 -17.08
N TRP A 452 17.50 5.14 -17.32
CA TRP A 452 17.31 3.72 -17.06
C TRP A 452 17.73 2.89 -18.28
N ASN A 453 18.62 1.92 -18.04
CA ASN A 453 19.09 0.97 -19.04
C ASN A 453 19.03 -0.43 -18.42
N THR A 454 18.00 -1.21 -18.76
CA THR A 454 17.76 -2.53 -18.14
C THR A 454 18.98 -3.45 -18.21
N THR A 455 19.61 -3.57 -19.37
CA THR A 455 20.80 -4.43 -19.54
C THR A 455 21.96 -3.97 -18.66
N GLN A 456 22.31 -2.69 -18.70
CA GLN A 456 23.39 -2.14 -17.87
C GLN A 456 23.10 -2.30 -16.38
N ARG A 457 21.84 -2.14 -15.97
CA ARG A 457 21.44 -2.24 -14.56
C ARG A 457 21.53 -3.68 -14.07
N LEU A 458 21.06 -4.66 -14.85
CA LEU A 458 21.20 -6.08 -14.53
C LEU A 458 22.68 -6.53 -14.50
N ASP A 459 23.50 -6.02 -15.42
CA ASP A 459 24.95 -6.28 -15.43
C ASP A 459 25.69 -5.66 -14.23
N SER A 460 25.09 -4.65 -13.59
CA SER A 460 25.67 -4.00 -12.41
C SER A 460 25.40 -4.75 -11.10
N ILE A 461 24.52 -5.76 -11.11
CA ILE A 461 24.15 -6.57 -9.95
C ILE A 461 25.01 -7.83 -9.93
N THR A 462 25.83 -7.96 -8.89
CA THR A 462 26.80 -9.05 -8.71
C THR A 462 26.16 -10.43 -8.74
N GLU A 463 24.96 -10.55 -8.21
CA GLU A 463 24.17 -11.77 -8.07
C GLU A 463 23.54 -12.21 -9.39
N LEU A 464 23.46 -11.32 -10.39
CA LEU A 464 22.75 -11.57 -11.64
C LEU A 464 23.67 -11.54 -12.87
N LYS A 465 24.70 -10.69 -12.88
CA LYS A 465 25.48 -10.28 -14.06
C LYS A 465 25.90 -11.42 -15.00
N ASP A 466 26.25 -12.58 -14.45
CA ASP A 466 26.81 -13.72 -15.19
C ASP A 466 25.72 -14.69 -15.70
N GLU A 467 24.51 -14.65 -15.15
CA GLU A 467 23.50 -15.70 -15.35
C GLU A 467 22.15 -15.18 -15.88
N TRP A 468 21.80 -13.91 -15.66
CA TRP A 468 20.45 -13.39 -15.94
C TRP A 468 20.05 -13.53 -17.42
N ARG A 469 21.03 -13.52 -18.34
CA ARG A 469 20.80 -13.68 -19.78
C ARG A 469 20.22 -15.04 -20.16
N THR A 470 20.44 -16.08 -19.34
CA THR A 470 19.82 -17.40 -19.52
C THR A 470 18.30 -17.33 -19.39
N TYR A 471 17.79 -16.34 -18.66
CA TYR A 471 16.36 -16.10 -18.43
C TYR A 471 15.84 -14.92 -19.26
N LYS A 472 16.52 -14.51 -20.33
CA LYS A 472 16.13 -13.34 -21.15
C LYS A 472 14.69 -13.46 -21.69
N ASP A 473 14.28 -14.66 -22.07
CA ASP A 473 12.91 -14.91 -22.57
C ASP A 473 11.86 -14.91 -21.46
N GLU A 474 12.29 -15.00 -20.20
CA GLU A 474 11.46 -15.00 -18.99
C GLU A 474 11.62 -13.69 -18.19
N LEU A 475 12.40 -12.71 -18.66
CA LEU A 475 12.70 -11.48 -17.93
C LEU A 475 11.45 -10.67 -17.56
N PHE A 476 10.43 -10.69 -18.42
CA PHE A 476 9.17 -10.01 -18.19
C PHE A 476 8.16 -10.98 -17.57
N ASN A 477 8.49 -11.51 -16.40
CA ASN A 477 7.63 -12.37 -15.61
C ASN A 477 6.91 -11.57 -14.52
N SER A 478 5.62 -11.86 -14.34
CA SER A 478 4.81 -11.29 -13.27
C SER A 478 3.86 -12.33 -12.74
N GLY A 479 4.04 -12.73 -11.47
CA GLY A 479 3.17 -13.69 -10.82
C GLY A 479 3.15 -15.06 -11.51
N GLY A 480 4.27 -15.45 -12.11
CA GLY A 480 4.42 -16.67 -12.91
C GLY A 480 3.94 -16.59 -14.37
N TYR A 481 3.45 -15.43 -14.83
CA TYR A 481 3.10 -15.22 -16.23
C TYR A 481 4.19 -14.46 -16.98
N VAL A 482 4.72 -15.06 -18.05
CA VAL A 482 5.79 -14.49 -18.89
C VAL A 482 5.21 -13.73 -20.09
N TYR A 483 5.54 -12.45 -20.21
CA TYR A 483 5.15 -11.59 -21.32
C TYR A 483 6.24 -11.56 -22.41
N LYS A 484 5.88 -11.92 -23.64
CA LYS A 484 6.84 -11.91 -24.76
C LYS A 484 6.90 -10.54 -25.41
N VAL A 485 8.10 -9.98 -25.57
CA VAL A 485 8.30 -8.74 -26.35
C VAL A 485 8.27 -9.09 -27.84
N LYS A 486 7.37 -8.48 -28.61
CA LYS A 486 7.45 -8.54 -30.09
C LYS A 486 8.68 -7.73 -30.51
N ALA A 487 9.61 -8.33 -31.24
CA ALA A 487 10.75 -7.60 -31.82
C ALA A 487 10.23 -6.42 -32.66
N GLU A 488 10.86 -5.25 -32.51
CA GLU A 488 10.46 -4.03 -33.23
C GLU A 488 10.41 -4.28 -34.73
N VAL A 489 9.21 -4.14 -35.32
CA VAL A 489 9.03 -4.06 -36.76
C VAL A 489 9.54 -2.69 -37.21
N PRO A 490 10.37 -2.57 -38.26
CA PRO A 490 10.85 -1.29 -38.76
C PRO A 490 9.68 -0.36 -39.11
N ALA A 491 9.91 0.94 -38.92
CA ALA A 491 8.96 2.06 -38.82
C ALA A 491 8.09 2.38 -40.07
N ASN A 492 7.50 1.38 -40.74
CA ASN A 492 6.69 1.55 -41.94
C ASN A 492 5.40 0.70 -41.92
N ARG A 493 4.66 0.67 -40.80
CA ARG A 493 3.27 0.16 -40.81
C ARG A 493 2.34 1.11 -40.08
N THR A 494 1.42 1.63 -40.86
CA THR A 494 0.25 2.43 -40.47
C THR A 494 -0.51 1.78 -39.34
N GLU A 495 -0.91 2.64 -38.41
CA GLU A 495 -1.61 2.33 -37.17
C GLU A 495 -2.98 1.70 -37.46
N THR A 496 -3.19 0.44 -37.08
CA THR A 496 -4.55 -0.15 -37.03
C THR A 496 -4.72 -1.22 -35.95
N SER A 497 -3.79 -1.33 -34.99
CA SER A 497 -3.90 -2.23 -33.82
C SER A 497 -3.56 -1.53 -32.50
N GLN A 498 -4.12 -0.35 -32.26
CA GLN A 498 -3.75 0.52 -31.12
C GLN A 498 -4.23 0.01 -29.73
N GLY A 499 -5.17 -0.94 -29.65
CA GLY A 499 -5.73 -1.41 -28.37
C GLY A 499 -4.91 -2.44 -27.60
N SER A 500 -4.55 -3.57 -28.22
CA SER A 500 -3.88 -4.68 -27.52
C SER A 500 -2.39 -4.43 -27.28
N ASP A 501 -1.71 -3.74 -28.21
CA ASP A 501 -0.28 -3.48 -28.10
C ASP A 501 0.04 -2.40 -27.05
N SER A 502 -0.88 -1.46 -26.79
CA SER A 502 -0.72 -0.44 -25.73
C SER A 502 -0.89 -1.02 -24.32
N GLU A 503 -1.86 -1.92 -24.12
CA GLU A 503 -2.05 -2.64 -22.86
C GLU A 503 -0.83 -3.53 -22.53
N GLN A 504 -0.29 -4.24 -23.52
CA GLN A 504 0.89 -5.07 -23.35
C GLN A 504 2.12 -4.24 -22.98
N LYS A 505 2.33 -3.09 -23.64
CA LYS A 505 3.41 -2.14 -23.30
C LYS A 505 3.28 -1.62 -21.86
N SER A 506 2.07 -1.29 -21.43
CA SER A 506 1.79 -0.86 -20.06
C SER A 506 2.17 -1.93 -19.04
N LYS A 507 1.75 -3.18 -19.27
CA LYS A 507 2.11 -4.32 -18.40
C LYS A 507 3.62 -4.55 -18.34
N ILE A 508 4.31 -4.50 -19.47
CA ILE A 508 5.78 -4.61 -19.50
C ILE A 508 6.43 -3.48 -18.69
N SER A 509 5.93 -2.25 -18.80
CA SER A 509 6.41 -1.12 -18.01
C SER A 509 6.26 -1.38 -16.50
N THR A 510 5.11 -1.89 -16.07
CA THR A 510 4.88 -2.29 -14.67
C THR A 510 5.87 -3.35 -14.22
N ILE A 511 6.17 -4.36 -15.04
CA ILE A 511 7.12 -5.41 -14.68
C ILE A 511 8.54 -4.88 -14.57
N VAL A 512 8.94 -3.95 -15.45
CA VAL A 512 10.24 -3.29 -15.33
C VAL A 512 10.30 -2.41 -14.08
N SER A 513 9.19 -1.77 -13.70
CA SER A 513 9.07 -1.03 -12.42
C SER A 513 9.24 -1.96 -11.21
N ASP A 514 8.59 -3.12 -11.23
CA ASP A 514 8.74 -4.19 -10.22
C ASP A 514 10.18 -4.69 -10.11
N LEU A 515 10.91 -4.81 -11.21
CA LEU A 515 12.33 -5.14 -11.20
C LEU A 515 13.19 -3.96 -10.69
N ALA A 516 12.92 -2.75 -11.18
CA ALA A 516 13.73 -1.57 -10.94
C ALA A 516 13.80 -1.24 -9.45
N ARG A 517 12.70 -1.35 -8.71
CA ARG A 517 12.69 -1.06 -7.25
C ARG A 517 13.71 -1.88 -6.46
N PHE A 518 13.88 -3.17 -6.78
CA PHE A 518 14.88 -4.02 -6.11
C PHE A 518 16.29 -3.71 -6.58
N VAL A 519 16.48 -3.53 -7.90
CA VAL A 519 17.80 -3.23 -8.49
C VAL A 519 18.34 -1.91 -7.96
N LEU A 520 17.50 -0.89 -7.87
CA LEU A 520 17.89 0.44 -7.40
C LEU A 520 18.23 0.43 -5.92
N CYS A 521 17.34 -0.11 -5.07
CA CYS A 521 17.58 -0.09 -3.63
C CYS A 521 18.74 -1.02 -3.22
N HIS A 522 18.93 -2.17 -3.88
CA HIS A 522 20.09 -3.04 -3.61
C HIS A 522 21.40 -2.37 -4.04
N LYS A 523 21.41 -1.65 -5.17
CA LYS A 523 22.64 -1.04 -5.68
C LYS A 523 23.01 0.26 -4.98
N PHE A 524 22.02 1.06 -4.61
CA PHE A 524 22.22 2.43 -4.15
C PHE A 524 21.70 2.68 -2.73
N GLY A 525 21.00 1.72 -2.11
CA GLY A 525 20.26 1.95 -0.86
C GLY A 525 19.02 2.81 -1.09
N GLY A 526 18.49 3.39 -0.02
CA GLY A 526 17.37 4.33 -0.10
C GLY A 526 16.00 3.67 -0.18
N ILE A 527 15.01 4.45 -0.63
CA ILE A 527 13.60 4.06 -0.68
C ILE A 527 13.06 4.28 -2.09
N TYR A 528 12.47 3.24 -2.67
CA TYR A 528 11.73 3.33 -3.92
C TYR A 528 10.28 3.76 -3.70
N LEU A 529 9.75 4.57 -4.62
CA LEU A 529 8.37 5.01 -4.73
C LEU A 529 7.84 4.74 -6.14
N ASP A 530 6.66 4.13 -6.27
CA ASP A 530 5.96 4.12 -7.55
C ASP A 530 5.48 5.52 -7.94
N ALA A 531 5.40 5.75 -9.25
CA ALA A 531 5.12 7.06 -9.83
C ALA A 531 3.74 7.63 -9.48
N ASP A 532 2.85 6.81 -8.93
CA ASP A 532 1.53 7.20 -8.40
C ASP A 532 1.50 7.39 -6.88
N THR A 533 2.65 7.74 -6.30
CA THR A 533 2.79 8.10 -4.88
C THR A 533 3.05 9.61 -4.71
N ILE A 534 2.26 10.27 -3.86
CA ILE A 534 2.51 11.64 -3.41
C ILE A 534 2.94 11.66 -1.95
N LEU A 535 3.93 12.49 -1.62
CA LEU A 535 4.45 12.62 -0.25
C LEU A 535 3.59 13.59 0.56
N LEU A 536 3.26 13.23 1.80
CA LEU A 536 2.33 13.97 2.66
C LEU A 536 2.99 14.61 3.89
N ARG A 537 4.22 14.22 4.23
CA ARG A 537 5.02 14.82 5.31
C ARG A 537 6.50 14.47 5.17
N ASP A 538 7.32 15.02 6.06
CA ASP A 538 8.76 14.77 6.12
C ASP A 538 9.00 13.34 6.58
N TRP A 539 9.99 12.67 5.97
CA TRP A 539 10.33 11.28 6.26
C TRP A 539 11.60 11.14 7.11
N GLU A 540 12.10 12.23 7.70
CA GLU A 540 13.27 12.22 8.61
C GLU A 540 13.27 11.01 9.57
N GLU A 541 12.16 10.71 10.25
CA GLU A 541 12.11 9.57 11.16
C GLU A 541 12.16 8.20 10.46
N LEU A 542 11.68 8.11 9.22
CA LEU A 542 11.69 6.87 8.44
C LEU A 542 13.07 6.62 7.81
N TRP A 543 13.84 7.69 7.54
CA TRP A 543 15.23 7.58 7.13
C TRP A 543 16.09 6.96 8.23
N GLY A 544 15.83 7.31 9.48
CA GLY A 544 16.51 6.77 10.66
C GLY A 544 16.29 5.27 10.89
N TRP A 545 15.20 4.67 10.39
CA TRP A 545 15.00 3.22 10.48
C TRP A 545 15.97 2.49 9.55
N ARG A 546 16.93 1.77 10.12
CA ARG A 546 18.00 1.11 9.37
C ARG A 546 17.63 -0.25 8.77
N GLY A 547 16.46 -0.80 9.11
CA GLY A 547 15.98 -2.07 8.53
C GLY A 547 15.30 -1.90 7.17
N ALA A 548 15.08 -3.00 6.48
CA ALA A 548 14.29 -3.02 5.26
C ALA A 548 12.79 -3.09 5.56
N PHE A 549 11.99 -2.52 4.66
CA PHE A 549 10.54 -2.60 4.75
C PHE A 549 9.87 -2.46 3.38
N ALA A 550 8.66 -3.00 3.28
CA ALA A 550 7.71 -2.67 2.23
C ALA A 550 6.31 -2.63 2.81
N TYR A 551 5.42 -1.80 2.27
CA TYR A 551 4.06 -1.78 2.79
C TYR A 551 3.22 -2.94 2.23
N ARG A 552 2.16 -3.25 2.99
CA ARG A 552 1.21 -4.33 2.78
C ARG A 552 0.37 -4.13 1.50
N TRP A 553 -0.18 -5.23 0.99
CA TRP A 553 -1.21 -5.21 -0.05
C TRP A 553 -2.59 -5.32 0.60
N SER A 554 -3.05 -4.23 1.23
CA SER A 554 -4.38 -4.16 1.86
C SER A 554 -4.64 -5.31 2.87
N TYR A 555 -5.79 -5.99 2.80
CA TYR A 555 -6.09 -7.08 3.74
C TYR A 555 -5.19 -8.31 3.54
N HIS A 556 -4.49 -8.43 2.40
CA HIS A 556 -3.64 -9.59 2.14
C HIS A 556 -2.42 -9.61 3.07
N GLU A 557 -1.91 -10.83 3.29
CA GLU A 557 -0.65 -11.00 3.99
C GLU A 557 0.58 -10.74 3.12
N THR A 558 0.44 -10.12 1.93
CA THR A 558 1.52 -9.91 0.97
C THR A 558 2.04 -8.47 0.95
N TYR A 559 3.18 -8.23 0.28
CA TYR A 559 3.71 -6.89 0.00
C TYR A 559 3.05 -6.26 -1.24
N ASN A 560 3.01 -4.93 -1.29
CA ASN A 560 2.77 -4.16 -2.51
C ASN A 560 4.06 -3.59 -3.15
N THR A 561 5.07 -3.25 -2.34
CA THR A 561 6.38 -2.72 -2.78
C THR A 561 6.36 -1.44 -3.63
N ALA A 562 5.22 -0.77 -3.83
CA ALA A 562 5.19 0.61 -4.36
C ALA A 562 5.91 1.59 -3.43
N VAL A 563 6.04 1.26 -2.14
CA VAL A 563 7.06 1.83 -1.25
C VAL A 563 7.91 0.68 -0.72
N LEU A 564 9.21 0.69 -1.07
CA LEU A 564 10.18 -0.35 -0.71
C LEU A 564 11.49 0.29 -0.26
N ARG A 565 11.96 -0.08 0.93
CA ARG A 565 13.30 0.23 1.42
C ARG A 565 14.14 -1.04 1.42
N LEU A 566 15.34 -0.98 0.82
CA LEU A 566 16.39 -1.97 1.02
C LEU A 566 17.71 -1.26 1.33
N ASN A 567 18.59 -1.94 2.05
CA ASN A 567 19.95 -1.47 2.27
C ASN A 567 20.84 -1.90 1.11
N ARG A 568 21.81 -1.04 0.79
CA ARG A 568 22.77 -1.28 -0.27
C ARG A 568 23.57 -2.55 0.02
N ASP A 569 23.73 -3.39 -0.99
CA ASP A 569 24.57 -4.61 -0.96
C ASP A 569 24.26 -5.49 0.28
N SER A 570 22.97 -5.55 0.67
CA SER A 570 22.49 -6.28 1.87
C SER A 570 22.31 -7.78 1.61
N ALA A 571 22.42 -8.60 2.66
CA ALA A 571 22.25 -10.05 2.55
C ALA A 571 20.83 -10.44 2.11
N ILE A 572 19.79 -9.72 2.57
CA ILE A 572 18.43 -9.91 2.05
C ILE A 572 18.31 -9.52 0.57
N GLY A 573 19.03 -8.49 0.12
CA GLY A 573 19.05 -8.09 -1.28
C GLY A 573 19.66 -9.17 -2.15
N SER A 574 20.81 -9.71 -1.72
CA SER A 574 21.47 -10.84 -2.38
C SER A 574 20.58 -12.09 -2.41
N PHE A 575 19.93 -12.42 -1.27
CA PHE A 575 18.94 -13.49 -1.20
C PHE A 575 17.80 -13.31 -2.20
N LEU A 576 17.21 -12.12 -2.27
CA LEU A 576 16.10 -11.82 -3.17
C LEU A 576 16.51 -12.01 -4.63
N PHE A 577 17.67 -11.52 -5.03
CA PHE A 577 18.15 -11.66 -6.42
C PHE A 577 18.42 -13.11 -6.81
N ARG A 578 19.12 -13.87 -5.97
CA ARG A 578 19.40 -15.29 -6.25
C ARG A 578 18.12 -16.12 -6.22
N THR A 579 17.21 -15.86 -5.29
CA THR A 579 15.90 -16.53 -5.24
C THR A 579 15.06 -16.18 -6.47
N ALA A 580 14.98 -14.91 -6.87
CA ALA A 580 14.25 -14.48 -8.05
C ALA A 580 14.83 -15.11 -9.33
N LEU A 581 16.16 -15.18 -9.47
CA LEU A 581 16.82 -15.82 -10.62
C LEU A 581 16.36 -17.27 -10.83
N HIS A 582 16.30 -18.07 -9.77
CA HIS A 582 15.80 -19.46 -9.82
C HIS A 582 14.28 -19.57 -9.95
N ASN A 583 13.58 -18.48 -9.68
CA ASN A 583 12.14 -18.37 -9.84
C ASN A 583 11.79 -17.46 -11.04
N LYS A 584 12.62 -17.51 -12.09
CA LYS A 584 12.37 -16.90 -13.41
C LYS A 584 12.24 -15.37 -13.38
N LEU A 585 13.09 -14.72 -12.58
CA LEU A 585 13.17 -13.27 -12.41
C LEU A 585 11.82 -12.61 -12.06
N ASP A 586 10.95 -13.30 -11.32
CA ASP A 586 9.64 -12.78 -10.93
C ASP A 586 9.75 -11.87 -9.69
N PHE A 587 9.83 -10.56 -9.93
CA PHE A 587 9.84 -9.53 -8.89
C PHE A 587 8.44 -9.03 -8.49
N HIS A 588 7.38 -9.71 -8.94
CA HIS A 588 6.02 -9.31 -8.57
C HIS A 588 5.86 -9.27 -7.04
N PRO A 589 5.23 -8.24 -6.46
CA PRO A 589 5.22 -8.00 -5.00
C PRO A 589 4.71 -9.19 -4.17
N MET A 590 3.66 -9.87 -4.64
CA MET A 590 3.12 -11.07 -3.98
C MET A 590 4.05 -12.29 -4.11
N THR A 591 4.85 -12.37 -5.17
CA THR A 591 5.84 -13.42 -5.35
C THR A 591 7.04 -13.19 -4.41
N VAL A 592 7.49 -11.95 -4.30
CA VAL A 592 8.53 -11.55 -3.33
C VAL A 592 8.11 -11.85 -1.90
N TRP A 593 6.85 -11.60 -1.53
CA TRP A 593 6.31 -12.04 -0.25
C TRP A 593 6.52 -13.54 -0.03
N LYS A 594 6.18 -14.36 -1.02
CA LYS A 594 6.35 -15.81 -0.96
C LYS A 594 7.82 -16.20 -0.78
N TYR A 595 8.76 -15.50 -1.41
CA TYR A 595 10.20 -15.73 -1.20
C TYR A 595 10.58 -15.53 0.26
N MET A 596 10.14 -14.43 0.86
CA MET A 596 10.42 -14.12 2.27
C MET A 596 9.75 -15.11 3.22
N GLN A 597 8.52 -15.52 2.90
CA GLN A 597 7.74 -16.47 3.70
C GLN A 597 8.36 -17.88 3.69
N ASP A 598 8.63 -18.43 2.51
CA ASP A 598 9.19 -19.77 2.37
C ASP A 598 10.59 -19.88 3.02
N ALA A 599 11.29 -18.74 3.17
CA ALA A 599 12.60 -18.62 3.80
C ALA A 599 12.59 -18.11 5.26
N TYR A 600 11.42 -17.83 5.86
CA TYR A 600 11.31 -17.26 7.21
C TYR A 600 12.13 -15.97 7.43
N LEU A 601 12.18 -15.11 6.40
CA LEU A 601 12.89 -13.83 6.42
C LEU A 601 11.94 -12.62 6.53
N GLU A 602 10.63 -12.83 6.70
CA GLU A 602 9.61 -11.77 6.79
C GLU A 602 9.87 -10.74 7.91
N GLY A 603 10.60 -11.13 8.96
CA GLY A 603 11.01 -10.22 10.02
C GLY A 603 12.11 -9.22 9.59
N LEU A 604 12.88 -9.54 8.53
CA LEU A 604 13.97 -8.70 8.03
C LEU A 604 13.51 -7.70 6.95
N LEU A 605 12.55 -8.09 6.10
CA LEU A 605 11.83 -7.16 5.23
C LEU A 605 10.47 -6.86 5.87
N LEU A 606 10.43 -5.89 6.77
CA LEU A 606 9.24 -5.65 7.58
C LEU A 606 8.04 -5.21 6.70
N ARG A 607 6.89 -5.88 6.89
CA ARG A 607 5.65 -5.55 6.20
C ARG A 607 4.87 -4.47 6.94
N LEU A 608 4.96 -3.22 6.47
CA LEU A 608 4.30 -2.10 7.12
C LEU A 608 2.81 -1.97 6.78
N PRO A 609 1.98 -1.40 7.67
CA PRO A 609 0.54 -1.26 7.44
C PRO A 609 0.23 -0.24 6.34
N ASP A 610 -0.87 -0.47 5.62
CA ASP A 610 -1.34 0.41 4.54
C ASP A 610 -1.55 1.85 5.01
N ALA A 611 -1.96 2.04 6.26
CA ALA A 611 -2.23 3.36 6.85
C ALA A 611 -1.09 4.38 6.66
N LEU A 612 0.17 3.94 6.58
CA LEU A 612 1.31 4.84 6.42
C LEU A 612 1.43 5.39 4.99
N PHE A 613 1.03 4.63 3.96
CA PHE A 613 1.36 4.95 2.56
C PHE A 613 0.14 4.93 1.62
N ASP A 614 -0.94 4.26 2.02
CA ASP A 614 -2.14 4.01 1.25
C ASP A 614 -3.35 3.86 2.19
N SER A 615 -3.73 4.98 2.81
CA SER A 615 -4.80 5.01 3.81
C SER A 615 -6.17 4.58 3.26
N THR A 616 -6.40 4.64 1.96
CA THR A 616 -7.71 4.37 1.36
C THR A 616 -7.95 2.87 1.13
N TRP A 617 -6.91 2.08 0.87
CA TRP A 617 -7.06 0.77 0.23
C TRP A 617 -8.04 -0.17 0.93
N LEU A 618 -7.91 -0.35 2.25
CA LEU A 618 -8.82 -1.19 3.02
C LEU A 618 -10.28 -0.72 2.91
N HIS A 619 -10.51 0.59 2.93
CA HIS A 619 -11.85 1.15 2.82
C HIS A 619 -12.46 0.95 1.43
N TRP A 620 -11.65 1.10 0.38
CA TRP A 620 -12.02 0.80 -1.00
C TRP A 620 -12.50 -0.65 -1.16
N GLU A 621 -11.82 -1.62 -0.55
CA GLU A 621 -12.21 -3.05 -0.58
C GLU A 621 -13.39 -3.39 0.34
N GLY A 622 -13.94 -2.38 1.03
CA GLY A 622 -15.13 -2.51 1.86
C GLY A 622 -14.87 -2.84 3.34
N TYR A 623 -13.62 -2.79 3.79
CA TYR A 623 -13.28 -2.91 5.21
C TYR A 623 -13.44 -1.56 5.94
N GLN A 624 -13.61 -1.63 7.27
CA GLN A 624 -13.63 -0.47 8.18
C GLN A 624 -14.63 0.64 7.79
N ARG A 625 -15.74 0.28 7.10
CA ARG A 625 -16.78 1.23 6.67
C ARG A 625 -17.51 1.89 7.83
N ASP A 626 -17.53 1.23 8.98
CA ASP A 626 -18.08 1.72 10.23
C ASP A 626 -17.23 2.86 10.83
N ARG A 627 -15.94 2.92 10.50
CA ARG A 627 -15.03 3.95 10.99
C ARG A 627 -13.91 4.23 9.97
N PRO A 628 -14.26 4.88 8.84
CA PRO A 628 -13.32 5.07 7.75
C PRO A 628 -12.22 6.07 8.09
N PRO A 629 -11.06 5.99 7.42
CA PRO A 629 -10.09 7.08 7.41
C PRO A 629 -10.68 8.33 6.74
N PHE A 630 -10.03 9.47 6.94
CA PHE A 630 -10.46 10.73 6.34
C PHE A 630 -9.40 11.28 5.38
N PRO A 631 -9.75 11.61 4.13
CA PRO A 631 -11.08 11.52 3.52
C PRO A 631 -11.60 10.08 3.33
N SER A 632 -12.92 9.91 3.32
CA SER A 632 -13.55 8.58 3.21
C SER A 632 -13.73 8.19 1.74
N PHE A 633 -12.72 7.60 1.12
CA PHE A 633 -12.78 7.19 -0.28
C PHE A 633 -13.26 5.76 -0.48
N THR A 634 -14.43 5.60 -1.12
CA THR A 634 -14.93 4.28 -1.56
C THR A 634 -14.48 3.91 -2.98
N ASP A 635 -13.92 4.86 -3.74
CA ASP A 635 -13.28 4.67 -5.04
C ASP A 635 -11.99 5.50 -5.06
N PHE A 636 -10.86 4.96 -5.53
CA PHE A 636 -9.61 5.72 -5.69
C PHE A 636 -9.77 6.95 -6.58
N LYS A 637 -10.72 6.91 -7.53
CA LYS A 637 -11.07 8.06 -8.38
C LYS A 637 -11.60 9.25 -7.58
N HIS A 638 -12.09 9.05 -6.35
CA HIS A 638 -12.56 10.15 -5.50
C HIS A 638 -11.45 11.14 -5.14
N PHE A 639 -10.18 10.74 -5.27
CA PHE A 639 -9.06 11.67 -5.18
C PHE A 639 -9.10 12.74 -6.30
N PHE A 640 -9.41 12.33 -7.52
CA PHE A 640 -9.48 13.20 -8.70
C PHE A 640 -10.85 13.81 -8.92
N LYS A 641 -11.91 13.13 -8.50
CA LYS A 641 -13.30 13.54 -8.65
C LYS A 641 -14.11 13.12 -7.42
N PRO A 642 -14.12 13.93 -6.34
CA PRO A 642 -14.91 13.65 -5.15
C PRO A 642 -16.40 13.55 -5.48
N PRO A 643 -17.17 12.73 -4.73
CA PRO A 643 -18.63 12.77 -4.79
C PRO A 643 -19.14 14.17 -4.43
N ALA A 644 -20.24 14.61 -5.06
CA ALA A 644 -20.80 15.95 -4.83
C ALA A 644 -21.11 16.24 -3.35
N VAL A 645 -21.55 15.23 -2.58
CA VAL A 645 -21.82 15.36 -1.14
C VAL A 645 -20.58 15.68 -0.31
N ASP A 646 -19.40 15.29 -0.79
CA ASP A 646 -18.10 15.52 -0.15
C ASP A 646 -17.27 16.59 -0.89
N GLY A 647 -17.84 17.22 -1.93
CA GLY A 647 -17.15 18.11 -2.87
C GLY A 647 -16.57 19.37 -2.22
N ALA A 648 -17.17 19.85 -1.14
CA ALA A 648 -16.67 21.02 -0.41
C ALA A 648 -15.42 20.72 0.44
N ALA A 649 -15.15 19.45 0.79
CA ALA A 649 -14.11 19.08 1.75
C ALA A 649 -12.68 19.45 1.31
N PRO A 650 -12.25 19.23 0.05
CA PRO A 650 -10.91 19.58 -0.40
C PRO A 650 -10.60 21.06 -0.22
N SER A 651 -11.49 21.95 -0.68
CA SER A 651 -11.31 23.40 -0.57
C SER A 651 -11.37 23.88 0.89
N ALA A 652 -12.25 23.30 1.71
CA ALA A 652 -12.41 23.70 3.10
C ALA A 652 -11.24 23.28 4.01
N LEU A 653 -10.67 22.10 3.76
CA LEU A 653 -9.65 21.52 4.65
C LEU A 653 -8.22 21.65 4.10
N GLY A 654 -8.08 21.76 2.78
CA GLY A 654 -6.80 21.85 2.10
C GLY A 654 -5.90 20.62 2.33
N PHE A 655 -4.63 20.75 1.96
CA PHE A 655 -3.59 19.72 2.15
C PHE A 655 -3.59 19.10 3.58
N ARG A 656 -3.77 19.93 4.62
CA ARG A 656 -3.71 19.49 6.03
C ARG A 656 -4.83 18.51 6.41
N GLY A 657 -5.96 18.52 5.70
CA GLY A 657 -7.08 17.62 5.94
C GLY A 657 -6.93 16.26 5.29
N PHE A 658 -5.97 16.07 4.38
CA PHE A 658 -5.87 14.86 3.58
C PHE A 658 -5.02 13.78 4.26
N PHE A 659 -5.64 12.69 4.72
CA PHE A 659 -4.98 11.56 5.38
C PHE A 659 -3.91 11.97 6.40
N SER A 660 -4.23 13.00 7.19
CA SER A 660 -3.28 13.62 8.09
C SER A 660 -2.67 12.59 9.07
N GLY A 661 -1.34 12.47 9.05
CA GLY A 661 -0.57 11.43 9.76
C GLY A 661 0.14 10.44 8.83
N ALA A 662 -0.40 10.20 7.63
CA ALA A 662 0.24 9.34 6.63
C ALA A 662 1.56 9.92 6.12
N MET A 663 2.49 9.05 5.72
CA MET A 663 3.76 9.39 5.08
C MET A 663 3.57 9.77 3.61
N SER A 664 2.69 9.05 2.92
CA SER A 664 2.35 9.26 1.51
C SER A 664 0.92 8.81 1.20
N TYR A 665 0.49 9.06 -0.04
CA TYR A 665 -0.72 8.49 -0.61
C TYR A 665 -0.45 7.90 -1.99
N HIS A 666 -0.89 6.66 -2.20
CA HIS A 666 -0.81 5.92 -3.45
C HIS A 666 -2.18 5.93 -4.15
N TYR A 667 -2.27 6.49 -5.36
CA TYR A 667 -3.56 6.76 -6.03
C TYR A 667 -3.99 5.72 -7.09
N HIS A 668 -3.32 4.57 -7.15
CA HIS A 668 -3.71 3.38 -7.93
C HIS A 668 -3.93 3.60 -9.42
N ASN A 669 -2.87 3.98 -10.14
CA ASN A 669 -2.82 3.92 -11.61
C ASN A 669 -3.93 4.71 -12.34
N CYS A 670 -4.48 5.76 -11.72
CA CYS A 670 -5.44 6.68 -12.34
C CYS A 670 -4.77 7.61 -13.38
N TRP A 671 -3.96 7.03 -14.28
CA TRP A 671 -3.06 7.72 -15.21
C TRP A 671 -3.77 8.69 -16.16
N LYS A 672 -5.04 8.40 -16.50
CA LYS A 672 -5.83 9.19 -17.45
C LYS A 672 -6.55 10.39 -16.81
N MET A 673 -6.60 10.50 -15.49
CA MET A 673 -7.29 11.59 -14.80
C MET A 673 -6.28 12.70 -14.50
N PRO A 674 -6.41 13.92 -15.07
CA PRO A 674 -5.49 15.01 -14.77
C PRO A 674 -5.63 15.45 -13.31
N PHE A 675 -4.52 15.89 -12.70
CA PHE A 675 -4.53 16.39 -11.33
C PHE A 675 -5.40 17.65 -11.18
N ASP A 676 -5.38 18.54 -12.17
CA ASP A 676 -6.25 19.71 -12.28
C ASP A 676 -6.78 19.76 -13.72
N PRO A 677 -8.02 19.32 -13.97
CA PRO A 677 -8.61 19.32 -15.31
C PRO A 677 -8.69 20.72 -15.93
N ALA A 678 -9.00 21.75 -15.14
CA ALA A 678 -9.15 23.13 -15.61
C ALA A 678 -7.79 23.77 -15.94
N ARG A 679 -6.75 23.39 -15.19
CA ARG A 679 -5.37 23.88 -15.35
C ARG A 679 -4.40 22.72 -15.52
N ASN A 680 -4.60 21.94 -16.58
CA ASN A 680 -3.74 20.80 -16.93
C ASN A 680 -2.43 21.23 -17.60
N TYR A 681 -1.69 22.11 -16.92
CA TYR A 681 -0.37 22.60 -17.28
C TYR A 681 0.39 23.04 -16.01
N PRO A 682 1.73 23.14 -16.05
CA PRO A 682 2.51 23.70 -14.96
C PRO A 682 2.23 25.20 -14.78
N GLU A 683 1.85 25.63 -13.58
CA GLU A 683 1.63 27.04 -13.25
C GLU A 683 2.59 27.46 -12.13
N LEU A 684 3.85 27.77 -12.47
CA LEU A 684 4.91 28.03 -11.49
C LEU A 684 5.36 29.50 -11.43
N GLY A 685 4.58 30.40 -12.02
CA GLY A 685 4.80 31.85 -11.97
C GLY A 685 5.83 32.36 -12.98
N PRO A 686 6.17 33.67 -12.94
CA PRO A 686 6.92 34.34 -14.00
C PRO A 686 8.27 33.71 -14.34
N ARG A 687 8.94 33.09 -13.36
CA ARG A 687 10.25 32.43 -13.53
C ARG A 687 10.20 31.25 -14.50
N PHE A 688 9.03 30.62 -14.64
CA PHE A 688 8.81 29.44 -15.49
C PHE A 688 7.76 29.70 -16.60
N ALA A 689 7.44 30.97 -16.87
CA ALA A 689 6.35 31.36 -17.77
C ALA A 689 6.51 30.83 -19.20
N ILE A 690 7.75 30.62 -19.68
CA ILE A 690 8.00 30.09 -21.03
C ILE A 690 7.41 28.68 -21.18
N GLY A 691 7.63 27.80 -20.19
CA GLY A 691 7.07 26.46 -20.18
C GLY A 691 5.54 26.48 -20.12
N GLU A 692 4.98 27.32 -19.25
CA GLU A 692 3.54 27.51 -19.12
C GLU A 692 2.88 27.98 -20.43
N MET A 693 3.45 28.99 -21.10
CA MET A 693 2.94 29.49 -22.38
C MET A 693 2.92 28.40 -23.45
N ARG A 694 4.02 27.64 -23.55
CA ARG A 694 4.12 26.50 -24.48
C ARG A 694 3.08 25.42 -24.18
N ALA A 695 2.87 25.08 -22.91
CA ALA A 695 1.85 24.11 -22.51
C ALA A 695 0.43 24.58 -22.88
N LYS A 696 0.13 25.87 -22.66
CA LYS A 696 -1.16 26.46 -23.05
C LYS A 696 -1.36 26.46 -24.56
N GLU A 697 -0.32 26.71 -25.34
CA GLU A 697 -0.35 26.64 -26.80
C GLU A 697 -0.65 25.21 -27.29
N MET A 698 0.07 24.21 -26.76
CA MET A 698 -0.16 22.80 -27.09
C MET A 698 -1.60 22.35 -26.78
N LEU A 699 -2.18 22.80 -25.68
CA LEU A 699 -3.58 22.51 -25.34
C LEU A 699 -4.57 23.16 -26.32
N ARG A 700 -4.28 24.38 -26.79
CA ARG A 700 -5.09 25.05 -27.82
C ARG A 700 -5.03 24.31 -29.15
N GLU A 701 -3.84 23.89 -29.56
CA GLU A 701 -3.66 23.10 -30.79
C GLU A 701 -4.41 21.75 -30.73
N GLN A 702 -4.33 21.04 -29.60
CA GLN A 702 -5.10 19.81 -29.39
C GLN A 702 -6.60 20.05 -29.48
N SER A 703 -7.11 21.14 -28.91
CA SER A 703 -8.54 21.48 -28.98
C SER A 703 -9.03 21.82 -30.40
N LEU A 704 -8.15 22.31 -31.28
CA LEU A 704 -8.46 22.64 -32.67
C LEU A 704 -8.37 21.41 -33.60
N GLY A 705 -7.70 20.32 -33.19
CA GLY A 705 -7.56 19.09 -33.97
C GLY A 705 -8.74 18.12 -33.86
N ASP A 706 -9.65 18.32 -32.90
CA ASP A 706 -10.81 17.46 -32.60
C ASP A 706 -12.11 17.91 -33.33
N GLU A 707 -12.02 18.60 -34.48
CA GLU A 707 -13.16 19.17 -35.25
C GLU A 707 -14.01 18.12 -36.03
N ASP A 708 -14.35 16.97 -35.43
CA ASP A 708 -15.36 16.04 -36.01
C ASP A 708 -16.52 15.70 -35.04
N ASP A 709 -16.82 16.55 -34.05
CA ASP A 709 -18.13 16.48 -33.40
C ASP A 709 -18.66 17.87 -32.99
N THR A 710 -19.64 18.31 -33.77
CA THR A 710 -20.68 19.33 -33.53
C THR A 710 -20.47 20.41 -32.45
N ASN A 711 -20.28 21.67 -32.91
CA ASN A 711 -20.79 22.93 -32.35
C ASN A 711 -21.25 22.94 -30.88
N GLN A 712 -20.32 22.73 -29.95
CA GLN A 712 -20.33 23.44 -28.67
C GLN A 712 -19.02 24.20 -28.60
N GLU A 713 -19.10 25.52 -28.58
CA GLU A 713 -18.04 26.36 -28.03
C GLU A 713 -17.70 25.78 -26.65
N ARG A 714 -16.62 25.00 -26.57
CA ARG A 714 -16.07 24.57 -25.28
C ARG A 714 -15.52 25.84 -24.65
N GLU A 715 -16.38 26.57 -23.94
CA GLU A 715 -15.98 27.56 -22.96
C GLU A 715 -14.81 26.97 -22.18
N LYS A 716 -13.73 27.76 -22.02
CA LYS A 716 -12.65 27.40 -21.10
C LYS A 716 -13.32 26.87 -19.84
N PRO A 717 -12.96 25.68 -19.32
CA PRO A 717 -13.55 25.23 -18.08
C PRO A 717 -13.23 26.30 -17.04
N ASP A 718 -14.25 27.07 -16.66
CA ASP A 718 -14.20 27.88 -15.47
C ASP A 718 -13.79 26.96 -14.32
N ASP A 719 -13.03 27.50 -13.36
CA ASP A 719 -12.64 26.71 -12.19
C ASP A 719 -13.89 26.06 -11.59
N GLU A 720 -13.87 24.73 -11.43
CA GLU A 720 -14.99 24.01 -10.80
C GLU A 720 -15.28 24.66 -9.44
N VAL A 721 -16.57 24.86 -9.11
CA VAL A 721 -16.99 25.47 -7.85
C VAL A 721 -16.40 24.69 -6.66
N ASP A 722 -16.47 23.35 -6.75
CA ASP A 722 -15.90 22.42 -5.79
C ASP A 722 -14.65 21.78 -6.38
N LEU A 723 -13.47 22.13 -5.85
CA LEU A 723 -12.20 21.57 -6.30
C LEU A 723 -12.02 20.13 -5.82
N SER A 724 -11.39 19.28 -6.63
CA SER A 724 -10.98 17.94 -6.20
C SER A 724 -9.77 17.95 -5.25
N TRP A 725 -9.55 16.83 -4.52
CA TRP A 725 -8.35 16.66 -3.70
C TRP A 725 -7.08 16.76 -4.55
N SER A 726 -7.04 16.14 -5.73
CA SER A 726 -5.91 16.24 -6.66
C SER A 726 -5.64 17.69 -7.08
N THR A 727 -6.68 18.48 -7.33
CA THR A 727 -6.57 19.89 -7.73
C THR A 727 -5.99 20.72 -6.59
N VAL A 728 -6.52 20.55 -5.38
CA VAL A 728 -6.04 21.23 -4.17
C VAL A 728 -4.58 20.88 -3.89
N MET A 729 -4.17 19.63 -4.07
CA MET A 729 -2.77 19.19 -3.93
C MET A 729 -1.86 19.90 -4.93
N LYS A 730 -2.15 19.79 -6.23
CA LYS A 730 -1.35 20.41 -7.29
C LYS A 730 -1.21 21.91 -7.05
N ARG A 731 -2.32 22.63 -6.90
CA ARG A 731 -2.32 24.09 -6.68
C ARG A 731 -1.57 24.49 -5.41
N THR A 732 -1.69 23.69 -4.34
CA THR A 732 -0.95 23.93 -3.08
C THR A 732 0.56 23.82 -3.29
N PHE A 733 1.03 22.79 -3.99
CA PHE A 733 2.46 22.61 -4.21
C PHE A 733 3.04 23.65 -5.18
N GLU A 734 2.29 23.98 -6.23
CA GLU A 734 2.69 25.03 -7.18
C GLU A 734 2.79 26.41 -6.51
N ALA A 735 1.85 26.75 -5.61
CA ALA A 735 1.88 27.99 -4.84
C ALA A 735 3.14 28.12 -3.95
N TYR A 736 3.68 27.00 -3.46
CA TYR A 736 4.96 27.03 -2.73
C TYR A 736 6.12 27.40 -3.65
N ILE A 737 6.20 26.79 -4.85
CA ILE A 737 7.25 27.11 -5.83
C ILE A 737 7.14 28.56 -6.31
N ARG A 738 5.91 29.08 -6.47
CA ARG A 738 5.67 30.51 -6.78
C ARG A 738 6.09 31.46 -5.66
N GLY A 739 6.33 30.96 -4.44
CA GLY A 739 6.61 31.80 -3.28
C GLY A 739 5.39 32.56 -2.78
N GLU A 740 4.18 32.03 -3.01
CA GLU A 740 2.90 32.59 -2.51
C GLU A 740 2.55 32.06 -1.12
N ARG A 741 3.12 30.91 -0.77
CA ARG A 741 2.95 30.28 0.54
C ARG A 741 4.23 29.55 0.96
N PRO A 742 4.42 29.29 2.26
CA PRO A 742 5.46 28.38 2.69
C PRO A 742 5.05 26.92 2.46
N ASN A 743 6.03 26.04 2.61
CA ASN A 743 5.85 24.60 2.60
C ASN A 743 5.02 24.12 3.81
N MET A 744 4.86 22.79 3.95
CA MET A 744 4.06 22.21 5.04
C MET A 744 4.51 22.66 6.45
N TYR A 745 5.81 22.92 6.63
CA TYR A 745 6.46 23.24 7.90
C TYR A 745 6.70 24.74 8.13
N GLY A 746 6.21 25.60 7.22
CA GLY A 746 6.31 27.06 7.38
C GLY A 746 7.56 27.68 6.76
N GLU A 747 8.31 26.93 5.97
CA GLU A 747 9.53 27.41 5.30
C GLU A 747 9.21 27.94 3.90
N TRP A 748 9.74 29.12 3.56
CA TRP A 748 9.54 29.75 2.28
C TRP A 748 10.66 29.39 1.32
N ILE A 749 10.33 29.07 0.06
CA ILE A 749 11.36 28.91 -0.96
C ILE A 749 12.10 30.24 -1.15
N ARG A 750 13.43 30.20 -1.13
CA ARG A 750 14.28 31.30 -1.57
C ARG A 750 14.85 30.98 -2.94
N TRP A 751 14.61 31.87 -3.89
CA TRP A 751 15.05 31.75 -5.28
C TRP A 751 16.45 32.29 -5.49
#